data_AF-A0A5N7RZ22-F1
#
_entry.id   AF-A0A5N7RZ22-F1
#
_cell.length_a   1.000
_cell.length_b   1.000
_cell.length_c   1.000
_cell.angle_alpha   90.00
_cell.angle_beta   90.00
_cell.angle_gamma   90.00
#
_symmetry.space_group_name_H-M   'P 1'
#
loop_
_entity.id
_entity.type
_entity.pdbx_description
1 polymer ?
#
loop_
_entity_poly.entity_id
_entity_poly.type
_entity_poly.pdbx_seq_one_letter_code
_entity_poly.pdbx_strand_id
1 'polypeptide(L)'
;MPIVSIERHALEGLSRTEHETDDVLALLYREFDGRLPPLTRIYNGPVSRETEVTPVEPEDIAHLAQLDGPLTVEVWPAAGIQAWQVVLFIVSLAVSSMLAPAVPAVAQRNVQNESPNNGLSERTNSVRVMGRIPDIFGTVRSTPDLIQVPYKIFSDHVEMEVALMCIGRGTYEIPAAQVRDDTTPIQEIAGSSVEIYGPYTSPNSGHAPQLRIGNAIGLPVLKTARLNAVNGQVLQPSDSGRLHANEVIFRYPNVISSQDSEVDYTTSFVVGDPLEVTNAIRTAGTFTHSGTAQALYLSSGSLDANGELTYPGDMTADWSIGDRVTITGSLMYWTWDDEATGQHSGYAGLDGVYEVANVEYESLTDSTIITFDKPARVNVNWYQITGAAGGGAGPATISRNDGTVVFDLSGTYVITAITADNITLQTPSAVNPDWEILNDDFAGESGVLRPDLYTSGDRRIGEFTLSAGEPIRRLISNFVAYQGLFADDGSNQYRRDVDVRLVATPVDAAGAAIGPEEVFDGTVVGSSTTRSTRALTMDVSLSATSRYWKVYARRLNPKDTGFGGQVVDEIKWRDLYQATPVDMPHFGDVTIAQTKTMATDGALAVKDRKLNMLVTRCLPARVSGSTFSTELYPTNDVATILSAVCLDPRIGNRTPAEVDFDNLFDTAAEIRGYFGFPESADFSYTFAADNLSFQEAVTSIARAVFCQPYRRGSVLRLFFERATDDSVLLFNHRNKLPGSEKRTERFGWAEAANDGIEFQYVDPEDDAVVTLYRPADRSAINPKRIETIGVRNTKQATLLADRAYNKLRYQTTTAQATCLPEADLLVLRERVLWADNTRSGAMDGYVKGVQGLELHLSQELPWESGETYTIFLQGKDRVVESIPILRGQSKRHAVLAHAPHVPVVADTDRYLSTGFIVVRDGDDTNAKPMLLEEREAPGDDGTIPLTVINYDPRYYQNDGDFRESA
;
A
#
# COMPACT_ATOMS: atom_id res chain seq x y z
N MET A 1 18.41 -77.85 5.36
CA MET A 1 17.64 -78.24 6.55
C MET A 1 17.67 -77.06 7.51
N PRO A 2 16.54 -76.60 8.07
CA PRO A 2 16.56 -75.53 9.05
C PRO A 2 17.39 -75.93 10.28
N ILE A 3 18.20 -75.00 10.76
CA ILE A 3 18.90 -75.13 12.05
C ILE A 3 17.94 -74.61 13.13
N VAL A 4 17.62 -75.45 14.11
CA VAL A 4 16.81 -75.08 15.29
C VAL A 4 17.73 -75.02 16.50
N SER A 5 17.90 -73.82 17.06
CA SER A 5 18.65 -73.58 18.29
C SER A 5 17.67 -73.54 19.45
N ILE A 6 17.78 -74.48 20.39
CA ILE A 6 16.99 -74.46 21.63
C ILE A 6 17.86 -73.85 22.72
N GLU A 7 17.40 -72.71 23.25
CA GLU A 7 18.12 -71.91 24.23
C GLU A 7 17.33 -71.85 25.54
N ARG A 8 17.94 -72.31 26.63
CA ARG A 8 17.35 -72.18 27.97
C ARG A 8 17.72 -70.85 28.58
N HIS A 9 16.74 -70.19 29.19
CA HIS A 9 16.91 -68.87 29.79
C HIS A 9 18.03 -68.86 30.86
N ALA A 10 18.74 -67.72 30.98
CA ALA A 10 19.91 -67.55 31.83
C ALA A 10 19.69 -67.94 33.31
N LEU A 11 18.46 -67.82 33.80
CA LEU A 11 18.05 -68.18 35.17
C LEU A 11 18.09 -69.68 35.47
N GLU A 12 18.09 -70.55 34.44
CA GLU A 12 18.26 -72.01 34.59
C GLU A 12 19.67 -72.49 34.24
N GLY A 13 20.59 -71.56 33.93
CA GLY A 13 21.89 -71.84 33.35
C GLY A 13 21.81 -71.86 31.82
N LEU A 14 22.43 -70.88 31.16
CA LEU A 14 22.44 -70.81 29.70
C LEU A 14 23.00 -72.11 29.11
N SER A 15 22.16 -72.75 28.30
CA SER A 15 22.55 -73.85 27.44
C SER A 15 21.90 -73.64 26.09
N ARG A 16 22.69 -73.84 25.03
CA ARG A 16 22.25 -73.79 23.64
C ARG A 16 22.53 -75.16 23.04
N THR A 17 21.50 -75.79 22.50
CA THR A 17 21.62 -76.99 21.69
C THR A 17 21.15 -76.70 20.28
N GLU A 18 21.98 -77.05 19.30
CA GLU A 18 21.66 -76.87 17.89
C GLU A 18 21.24 -78.20 17.29
N HIS A 19 20.15 -78.18 16.54
CA HIS A 19 19.59 -79.34 15.87
C HIS A 19 19.38 -79.00 14.40
N GLU A 20 19.94 -79.82 13.51
CA GLU A 20 19.61 -79.80 12.10
C GLU A 20 18.45 -80.79 11.88
N THR A 21 17.31 -80.32 11.39
CA THR A 21 16.10 -81.14 11.21
C THR A 21 15.37 -80.76 9.93
N ASP A 22 14.74 -81.72 9.26
CA ASP A 22 13.80 -81.47 8.14
C ASP A 22 12.36 -81.27 8.63
N ASP A 23 12.09 -81.59 9.90
CA ASP A 23 10.78 -81.47 10.52
C ASP A 23 10.92 -80.79 11.90
N VAL A 24 10.64 -79.49 11.92
CA VAL A 24 10.71 -78.64 13.11
C VAL A 24 9.67 -79.08 14.14
N LEU A 25 8.46 -79.44 13.69
CA LEU A 25 7.39 -79.84 14.60
C LEU A 25 7.75 -81.16 15.29
N ALA A 26 8.20 -82.17 14.54
CA ALA A 26 8.62 -83.44 15.13
C ALA A 26 9.77 -83.27 16.13
N LEU A 27 10.72 -82.35 15.86
CA LEU A 27 11.78 -82.01 16.80
C LEU A 27 11.21 -81.42 18.10
N LEU A 28 10.37 -80.38 18.02
CA LEU A 28 9.78 -79.73 19.19
C LEU A 28 8.89 -80.69 20.00
N TYR A 29 8.10 -81.53 19.32
CA TYR A 29 7.28 -82.56 19.96
C TYR A 29 8.15 -83.57 20.72
N ARG A 30 9.30 -83.97 20.17
CA ARG A 30 10.23 -84.89 20.83
C ARG A 30 10.95 -84.24 22.01
N GLU A 31 11.42 -83.01 21.84
CA GLU A 31 12.24 -82.33 22.85
C GLU A 31 11.44 -81.96 24.10
N PHE A 32 10.16 -81.61 23.92
CA PHE A 32 9.30 -81.10 24.99
C PHE A 32 8.18 -82.08 25.38
N ASP A 33 8.36 -83.40 25.16
CA ASP A 33 7.39 -84.45 25.52
C ASP A 33 5.94 -84.14 25.07
N GLY A 34 5.82 -83.61 23.84
CA GLY A 34 4.54 -83.30 23.20
C GLY A 34 3.83 -82.03 23.67
N ARG A 35 4.44 -81.23 24.56
CA ARG A 35 3.88 -79.93 24.97
C ARG A 35 4.97 -78.90 25.24
N LEU A 36 4.96 -77.80 24.48
CA LEU A 36 5.86 -76.66 24.73
C LEU A 36 5.70 -76.16 26.18
N PRO A 37 6.81 -75.92 26.90
CA PRO A 37 6.76 -75.32 28.22
C PRO A 37 6.05 -73.95 28.20
N PRO A 38 5.31 -73.58 29.25
CA PRO A 38 4.71 -72.25 29.36
C PRO A 38 5.76 -71.15 29.16
N LEU A 39 5.38 -70.06 28.48
CA LEU A 39 6.25 -68.91 28.16
C LEU A 39 7.40 -69.21 27.17
N THR A 40 7.39 -70.37 26.50
CA THR A 40 8.33 -70.62 25.39
C THR A 40 8.01 -69.70 24.22
N ARG A 41 9.05 -69.10 23.64
CA ARG A 41 8.96 -68.21 22.47
C ARG A 41 9.76 -68.81 21.33
N ILE A 42 9.24 -68.72 20.11
CA ILE A 42 9.91 -69.22 18.90
C ILE A 42 10.15 -68.04 17.99
N TYR A 43 11.38 -67.90 17.49
CA TYR A 43 11.80 -66.81 16.63
C TYR A 43 12.35 -67.35 15.31
N ASN A 44 12.07 -66.64 14.22
CA ASN A 44 12.66 -66.89 12.92
C ASN A 44 13.86 -65.97 12.70
N GLY A 45 15.05 -66.47 13.01
CA GLY A 45 16.30 -65.71 13.03
C GLY A 45 16.68 -65.21 14.44
N PRO A 46 17.36 -64.04 14.53
CA PRO A 46 17.79 -63.45 15.81
C PRO A 46 16.62 -63.10 16.73
N VAL A 47 16.78 -63.26 18.04
CA VAL A 47 15.72 -63.02 19.03
C VAL A 47 15.26 -61.55 19.05
N SER A 48 14.00 -61.32 18.70
CA SER A 48 13.30 -60.03 18.78
C SER A 48 11.79 -60.21 18.58
N ARG A 49 10.99 -59.19 18.95
CA ARG A 49 9.55 -59.18 18.68
C ARG A 49 9.23 -59.18 17.17
N GLU A 50 10.05 -58.51 16.34
CA GLU A 50 9.92 -58.51 14.87
C GLU A 50 10.02 -59.91 14.25
N THR A 51 10.77 -60.80 14.89
CA THR A 51 11.06 -62.17 14.42
C THR A 51 10.25 -63.24 15.13
N GLU A 52 9.39 -62.88 16.09
CA GLU A 52 8.61 -63.86 16.86
C GLU A 52 7.58 -64.55 15.97
N VAL A 53 7.62 -65.88 15.93
CA VAL A 53 6.73 -66.76 15.16
C VAL A 53 6.09 -67.83 16.06
N THR A 54 6.02 -67.56 17.37
CA THR A 54 5.38 -68.44 18.35
C THR A 54 3.91 -68.67 17.96
N PRO A 55 3.47 -69.91 17.69
CA PRO A 55 2.08 -70.16 17.29
C PRO A 55 1.08 -69.77 18.37
N VAL A 56 0.08 -68.95 18.02
CA VAL A 56 -1.03 -68.56 18.90
C VAL A 56 -2.33 -69.21 18.44
N GLU A 57 -2.51 -69.35 17.13
CA GLU A 57 -3.64 -69.99 16.48
C GLU A 57 -3.23 -71.30 15.76
N PRO A 58 -4.16 -72.24 15.51
CA PRO A 58 -3.83 -73.48 14.81
C PRO A 58 -3.20 -73.29 13.43
N GLU A 59 -3.53 -72.19 12.73
CA GLU A 59 -2.98 -71.85 11.41
C GLU A 59 -1.49 -71.49 11.48
N ASP A 60 -1.04 -70.89 12.58
CA ASP A 60 0.37 -70.52 12.80
C ASP A 60 1.28 -71.75 12.89
N ILE A 61 0.74 -72.91 13.31
CA ILE A 61 1.49 -74.17 13.37
C ILE A 61 1.90 -74.62 11.96
N ALA A 62 1.01 -74.44 10.98
CA ALA A 62 1.29 -74.78 9.59
C ALA A 62 2.28 -73.80 8.96
N HIS A 63 2.22 -72.51 9.34
CA HIS A 63 3.22 -71.51 8.95
C HIS A 63 4.59 -71.85 9.51
N LEU A 64 4.69 -72.16 10.81
CA LEU A 64 5.95 -72.51 11.48
C LEU A 64 6.68 -73.69 10.79
N ALA A 65 5.93 -74.69 10.32
CA ALA A 65 6.49 -75.84 9.60
C ALA A 65 7.08 -75.52 8.23
N GLN A 66 6.73 -74.36 7.64
CA GLN A 66 7.18 -73.93 6.32
C GLN A 66 8.36 -72.95 6.36
N LEU A 67 8.82 -72.55 7.55
CA LEU A 67 9.92 -71.59 7.69
C LEU A 67 11.27 -72.26 7.41
N ASP A 68 12.07 -71.62 6.54
CA ASP A 68 13.40 -72.09 6.14
C ASP A 68 14.47 -71.95 7.25
N GLY A 69 14.17 -71.19 8.32
CA GLY A 69 15.07 -70.97 9.46
C GLY A 69 16.27 -70.06 9.15
N PRO A 70 17.25 -69.94 10.07
CA PRO A 70 17.37 -70.65 11.34
C PRO A 70 16.29 -70.24 12.35
N LEU A 71 15.81 -71.19 13.16
CA LEU A 71 14.83 -70.94 14.22
C LEU A 71 15.51 -70.93 15.59
N THR A 72 15.10 -70.00 16.45
CA THR A 72 15.55 -69.92 17.85
C THR A 72 14.36 -70.19 18.77
N VAL A 73 14.48 -71.16 19.67
CA VAL A 73 13.43 -71.56 20.62
C VAL A 73 13.91 -71.21 22.00
N GLU A 74 13.32 -70.18 22.59
CA GLU A 74 13.68 -69.69 23.90
C GLU A 74 12.74 -70.26 24.97
N VAL A 75 13.30 -70.99 25.94
CA VAL A 75 12.54 -71.69 26.98
C VAL A 75 12.73 -71.01 28.33
N TRP A 76 11.61 -70.59 28.94
CA TRP A 76 11.57 -69.94 30.24
C TRP A 76 11.32 -70.94 31.40
N PRO A 77 11.83 -70.67 32.61
CA PRO A 77 11.60 -71.51 33.79
C PRO A 77 10.13 -71.56 34.20
N ALA A 78 9.58 -72.75 34.41
CA ALA A 78 8.20 -72.94 34.88
C ALA A 78 7.94 -72.44 36.32
N ALA A 79 9.00 -72.21 37.13
CA ALA A 79 8.91 -71.92 38.57
C ALA A 79 9.32 -70.48 38.99
N GLY A 80 9.69 -69.59 38.07
CA GLY A 80 10.34 -68.29 38.40
C GLY A 80 9.43 -67.05 38.46
N ILE A 81 8.11 -67.22 38.35
CA ILE A 81 7.18 -66.13 37.96
C ILE A 81 6.87 -65.12 39.09
N GLN A 82 7.29 -65.35 40.35
CA GLN A 82 6.82 -64.50 41.46
C GLN A 82 7.55 -63.15 41.68
N ALA A 83 8.60 -62.81 40.92
CA ALA A 83 9.38 -61.58 41.16
C ALA A 83 9.12 -60.41 40.18
N TRP A 84 8.35 -60.61 39.11
CA TRP A 84 8.41 -59.74 37.92
C TRP A 84 7.22 -58.79 37.68
N GLN A 85 6.24 -58.72 38.58
CA GLN A 85 5.01 -57.96 38.34
C GLN A 85 4.89 -56.58 38.99
N VAL A 86 5.92 -56.07 39.67
CA VAL A 86 5.82 -54.71 40.24
C VAL A 86 7.14 -53.99 40.03
N VAL A 87 7.14 -53.08 39.05
CA VAL A 87 7.71 -51.72 39.11
C VAL A 87 7.56 -51.11 37.70
N LEU A 88 6.41 -50.50 37.45
CA LEU A 88 6.24 -49.49 36.40
C LEU A 88 6.51 -48.15 37.10
N PHE A 89 7.78 -47.79 37.27
CA PHE A 89 8.16 -46.48 37.80
C PHE A 89 8.28 -45.50 36.62
N ILE A 90 7.21 -44.72 36.41
CA ILE A 90 7.28 -43.46 35.68
C ILE A 90 7.96 -42.47 36.64
N VAL A 91 9.25 -42.18 36.43
CA VAL A 91 9.98 -41.16 37.21
C VAL A 91 10.19 -39.93 36.35
N SER A 92 9.67 -38.82 36.87
CA SER A 92 9.80 -37.45 36.38
C SER A 92 10.25 -36.60 37.56
N LEU A 93 11.30 -35.78 37.44
CA LEU A 93 11.60 -34.50 38.16
C LEU A 93 13.12 -34.17 38.01
N ALA A 94 13.59 -33.07 37.41
CA ALA A 94 13.47 -31.62 37.68
C ALA A 94 14.52 -31.03 38.67
N VAL A 95 15.31 -30.08 38.15
CA VAL A 95 15.92 -28.85 38.78
C VAL A 95 17.29 -29.02 39.50
N SER A 96 18.42 -28.32 39.23
CA SER A 96 18.83 -27.20 38.34
C SER A 96 20.36 -26.73 38.61
N SER A 97 20.75 -25.48 38.26
CA SER A 97 21.94 -24.48 38.23
C SER A 97 23.41 -24.77 37.98
N MET A 98 24.21 -23.84 37.38
CA MET A 98 24.10 -22.38 37.10
C MET A 98 24.85 -21.98 35.80
N LEU A 99 24.35 -20.92 35.12
CA LEU A 99 25.01 -19.93 34.21
C LEU A 99 25.34 -20.25 32.71
N ALA A 100 24.61 -19.51 31.83
CA ALA A 100 24.86 -19.01 30.43
C ALA A 100 25.13 -20.01 29.28
N PRO A 101 24.93 -19.72 27.96
CA PRO A 101 24.52 -18.50 27.24
C PRO A 101 23.19 -18.64 26.42
N ALA A 102 22.93 -17.70 25.49
CA ALA A 102 21.66 -17.40 24.80
C ALA A 102 21.29 -18.29 23.57
N VAL A 103 19.98 -18.38 23.29
CA VAL A 103 19.30 -19.15 22.23
C VAL A 103 19.33 -18.41 20.87
N PRO A 104 19.39 -19.09 19.72
CA PRO A 104 19.46 -18.45 18.39
C PRO A 104 18.31 -17.51 18.08
N ALA A 105 18.66 -16.44 17.36
CA ALA A 105 17.76 -15.40 16.92
C ALA A 105 16.55 -15.98 16.16
N VAL A 106 15.36 -15.60 16.62
CA VAL A 106 14.14 -15.61 15.80
C VAL A 106 14.45 -14.83 14.53
N ALA A 107 13.91 -15.24 13.38
CA ALA A 107 13.82 -14.33 12.24
C ALA A 107 12.90 -13.18 12.66
N GLN A 108 13.49 -12.18 13.32
CA GLN A 108 12.80 -11.02 13.85
C GLN A 108 12.36 -10.17 12.66
N ARG A 109 11.22 -9.52 12.81
CA ARG A 109 10.71 -8.59 11.82
C ARG A 109 11.73 -7.46 11.65
N ASN A 110 12.36 -7.38 10.49
CA ASN A 110 13.31 -6.31 10.22
C ASN A 110 12.54 -5.09 9.68
N VAL A 111 12.27 -4.13 10.57
CA VAL A 111 11.36 -2.98 10.34
C VAL A 111 11.93 -1.94 9.36
N GLN A 112 13.20 -2.06 8.95
CA GLN A 112 13.88 -0.98 8.20
C GLN A 112 13.45 -0.86 6.72
N ASN A 113 12.80 -1.86 6.11
CA ASN A 113 12.38 -1.84 4.70
C ASN A 113 11.05 -2.62 4.46
N GLU A 114 10.05 -2.48 5.33
CA GLU A 114 8.78 -3.21 5.18
C GLU A 114 7.78 -2.53 4.23
N SER A 115 7.00 -3.33 3.50
CA SER A 115 5.84 -2.82 2.75
C SER A 115 4.79 -2.22 3.69
N PRO A 116 3.92 -1.31 3.22
CA PRO A 116 2.79 -0.79 3.99
C PRO A 116 1.95 -1.89 4.67
N ASN A 117 1.82 -3.08 4.06
CA ASN A 117 1.10 -4.23 4.61
C ASN A 117 1.65 -4.73 5.95
N ASN A 118 2.95 -4.54 6.21
CA ASN A 118 3.61 -5.03 7.40
C ASN A 118 4.00 -3.91 8.39
N GLY A 119 3.85 -2.64 7.99
CA GLY A 119 4.17 -1.49 8.85
C GLY A 119 3.32 -1.44 10.14
N LEU A 120 3.97 -1.04 11.23
CA LEU A 120 3.39 -0.93 12.58
C LEU A 120 2.61 0.38 12.81
N SER A 121 2.78 1.40 11.95
CA SER A 121 2.08 2.70 12.06
C SER A 121 1.83 3.34 10.69
N GLU A 122 0.66 3.99 10.55
CA GLU A 122 0.26 4.84 9.41
C GLU A 122 0.38 4.17 8.02
N ARG A 123 -0.37 3.07 7.83
CA ARG A 123 -0.49 2.40 6.53
C ARG A 123 -1.16 3.34 5.52
N THR A 124 -0.35 3.85 4.59
CA THR A 124 -0.81 4.68 3.48
C THR A 124 -0.36 4.08 2.16
N ASN A 125 -1.17 4.26 1.12
CA ASN A 125 -0.78 3.86 -0.23
C ASN A 125 0.38 4.77 -0.67
N SER A 126 1.56 4.19 -0.85
CA SER A 126 2.79 4.88 -1.20
C SER A 126 3.44 4.24 -2.42
N VAL A 127 4.29 4.99 -3.11
CA VAL A 127 5.06 4.47 -4.25
C VAL A 127 6.29 3.75 -3.73
N ARG A 128 6.53 2.51 -4.16
CA ARG A 128 7.72 1.72 -3.82
C ARG A 128 8.62 1.52 -5.05
N VAL A 129 9.34 2.59 -5.43
CA VAL A 129 10.27 2.56 -6.58
C VAL A 129 11.37 1.53 -6.32
N MET A 130 11.60 0.63 -7.28
CA MET A 130 12.53 -0.52 -7.19
C MET A 130 12.24 -1.52 -6.05
N GLY A 131 11.10 -1.40 -5.37
CA GLY A 131 10.68 -2.37 -4.36
C GLY A 131 10.24 -3.69 -5.00
N ARG A 132 10.44 -4.80 -4.28
CA ARG A 132 9.86 -6.09 -4.65
C ARG A 132 8.33 -6.01 -4.59
N ILE A 133 7.66 -6.50 -5.63
CA ILE A 133 6.20 -6.67 -5.66
C ILE A 133 5.78 -7.59 -4.50
N PRO A 134 4.80 -7.20 -3.67
CA PRO A 134 4.38 -8.03 -2.54
C PRO A 134 3.93 -9.44 -2.95
N ASP A 135 4.52 -10.46 -2.31
CA ASP A 135 4.08 -11.86 -2.38
C ASP A 135 3.23 -12.18 -1.15
N ILE A 136 1.91 -12.05 -1.28
CA ILE A 136 0.95 -12.33 -0.20
C ILE A 136 0.55 -13.81 -0.23
N PHE A 137 0.66 -14.49 0.91
CA PHE A 137 0.16 -15.85 1.14
C PHE A 137 -0.81 -15.86 2.32
N GLY A 138 -1.84 -16.70 2.26
CA GLY A 138 -2.94 -16.70 3.22
C GLY A 138 -3.84 -15.47 3.08
N THR A 139 -4.46 -15.07 4.19
CA THR A 139 -5.42 -13.97 4.26
C THR A 139 -4.81 -12.77 4.98
N VAL A 140 -4.64 -11.65 4.28
CA VAL A 140 -4.02 -10.43 4.80
C VAL A 140 -4.77 -9.19 4.35
N ARG A 141 -4.80 -8.16 5.18
CA ARG A 141 -5.22 -6.82 4.76
C ARG A 141 -4.10 -6.15 3.99
N SER A 142 -4.30 -6.03 2.69
CA SER A 142 -3.39 -5.34 1.79
C SER A 142 -3.70 -3.84 1.78
N THR A 143 -2.67 -3.02 1.90
CA THR A 143 -2.63 -1.59 1.56
C THR A 143 -1.82 -1.48 0.26
N PRO A 144 -2.48 -1.49 -0.92
CA PRO A 144 -1.80 -1.64 -2.20
C PRO A 144 -0.76 -0.54 -2.49
N ASP A 145 0.31 -0.91 -3.18
CA ASP A 145 1.40 -0.02 -3.56
C ASP A 145 0.99 0.83 -4.77
N LEU A 146 1.27 2.15 -4.78
CA LEU A 146 0.99 3.00 -5.93
C LEU A 146 1.94 2.67 -7.09
N ILE A 147 1.38 2.35 -8.27
CA ILE A 147 2.15 2.14 -9.50
C ILE A 147 2.08 3.32 -10.47
N GLN A 148 1.12 4.23 -10.25
CA GLN A 148 0.96 5.47 -10.99
C GLN A 148 0.95 6.65 -10.01
N VAL A 149 1.59 7.77 -10.37
CA VAL A 149 1.37 9.04 -9.66
C VAL A 149 -0.09 9.47 -9.85
N PRO A 150 -0.92 9.54 -8.80
CA PRO A 150 -2.33 9.86 -8.96
C PRO A 150 -2.53 11.23 -9.60
N TYR A 151 -3.59 11.36 -10.40
CA TYR A 151 -3.94 12.60 -11.06
C TYR A 151 -5.38 12.99 -10.73
N LYS A 152 -5.65 14.29 -10.74
CA LYS A 152 -6.95 14.84 -10.39
C LYS A 152 -7.70 15.27 -11.64
N ILE A 153 -8.97 14.96 -11.69
CA ILE A 153 -9.90 15.40 -12.73
C ILE A 153 -11.17 15.95 -12.07
N PHE A 154 -11.96 16.68 -12.81
CA PHE A 154 -13.29 17.12 -12.41
C PHE A 154 -14.34 16.42 -13.26
N SER A 155 -15.29 15.78 -12.61
CA SER A 155 -16.48 15.18 -13.22
C SER A 155 -17.69 15.84 -12.59
N ASP A 156 -18.56 16.43 -13.40
CA ASP A 156 -19.74 17.17 -12.91
C ASP A 156 -19.39 18.25 -11.87
N HIS A 157 -18.25 18.92 -12.08
CA HIS A 157 -17.66 19.94 -11.19
C HIS A 157 -17.21 19.44 -9.80
N VAL A 158 -17.21 18.13 -9.57
CA VAL A 158 -16.65 17.52 -8.36
C VAL A 158 -15.24 17.00 -8.64
N GLU A 159 -14.32 17.28 -7.73
CA GLU A 159 -12.95 16.78 -7.83
C GLU A 159 -12.90 15.28 -7.57
N MET A 160 -12.28 14.56 -8.50
CA MET A 160 -12.01 13.13 -8.44
C MET A 160 -10.51 12.89 -8.52
N GLU A 161 -9.97 12.06 -7.63
CA GLU A 161 -8.62 11.51 -7.77
C GLU A 161 -8.68 10.15 -8.46
N VAL A 162 -7.81 9.95 -9.46
CA VAL A 162 -7.64 8.68 -10.16
C VAL A 162 -6.28 8.11 -9.79
N ALA A 163 -6.28 6.87 -9.31
CA ALA A 163 -5.06 6.15 -8.94
C ALA A 163 -5.05 4.73 -9.50
N LEU A 164 -3.84 4.19 -9.67
CA LEU A 164 -3.61 2.81 -10.01
C LEU A 164 -2.60 2.21 -9.03
N MET A 165 -2.95 1.07 -8.45
CA MET A 165 -2.21 0.41 -7.39
C MET A 165 -1.99 -1.08 -7.67
N CYS A 166 -0.94 -1.66 -7.08
CA CYS A 166 -0.62 -3.08 -7.13
C CYS A 166 -0.88 -3.72 -5.77
N ILE A 167 -1.74 -4.74 -5.73
CA ILE A 167 -2.06 -5.49 -4.51
C ILE A 167 -0.94 -6.50 -4.21
N GLY A 168 -0.49 -7.21 -5.23
CA GLY A 168 0.54 -8.25 -5.12
C GLY A 168 0.59 -9.15 -6.34
N ARG A 169 1.57 -10.06 -6.36
CA ARG A 169 1.77 -11.01 -7.46
C ARG A 169 0.74 -12.15 -7.40
N GLY A 170 0.13 -12.49 -8.54
CA GLY A 170 -0.85 -13.56 -8.77
C GLY A 170 -2.29 -13.24 -8.32
N THR A 171 -3.14 -14.26 -8.25
CA THR A 171 -4.60 -14.14 -8.02
C THR A 171 -4.98 -14.06 -6.54
N TYR A 172 -6.05 -13.31 -6.25
CA TYR A 172 -6.61 -13.14 -4.92
C TYR A 172 -8.13 -13.20 -4.93
N GLU A 173 -8.71 -13.79 -3.89
CA GLU A 173 -10.10 -13.56 -3.52
C GLU A 173 -10.20 -12.26 -2.71
N ILE A 174 -11.13 -11.40 -3.07
CA ILE A 174 -11.32 -10.08 -2.46
C ILE A 174 -12.81 -9.83 -2.25
N PRO A 175 -13.33 -10.02 -1.03
CA PRO A 175 -14.73 -9.74 -0.73
C PRO A 175 -15.03 -8.24 -0.87
N ALA A 176 -16.09 -7.88 -1.61
CA ALA A 176 -16.46 -6.47 -1.85
C ALA A 176 -16.66 -5.67 -0.55
N ALA A 177 -17.28 -6.28 0.47
CA ALA A 177 -17.50 -5.68 1.79
C ALA A 177 -16.21 -5.42 2.59
N GLN A 178 -15.09 -6.00 2.16
CA GLN A 178 -13.79 -5.86 2.81
C GLN A 178 -12.85 -4.89 2.08
N VAL A 179 -13.32 -4.21 1.03
CA VAL A 179 -12.61 -3.09 0.39
C VAL A 179 -13.02 -1.80 1.10
N ARG A 180 -12.06 -1.11 1.71
CA ARG A 180 -12.28 0.05 2.58
C ARG A 180 -11.35 1.20 2.23
N ASP A 181 -11.80 2.43 2.44
CA ASP A 181 -10.93 3.60 2.61
C ASP A 181 -10.80 3.82 4.12
N ASP A 182 -9.60 3.60 4.67
CA ASP A 182 -9.36 3.49 6.10
C ASP A 182 -10.27 2.43 6.75
N THR A 183 -11.24 2.84 7.58
CA THR A 183 -12.19 1.94 8.25
C THR A 183 -13.54 1.84 7.53
N THR A 184 -13.83 2.73 6.58
CA THR A 184 -15.14 2.84 5.92
C THR A 184 -15.19 1.98 4.65
N PRO A 185 -16.18 1.08 4.49
CA PRO A 185 -16.40 0.35 3.24
C PRO A 185 -16.54 1.30 2.05
N ILE A 186 -15.81 1.05 0.97
CA ILE A 186 -15.76 1.96 -0.18
C ILE A 186 -17.14 2.12 -0.87
N GLN A 187 -17.99 1.10 -0.75
CA GLN A 187 -19.38 1.12 -1.23
C GLN A 187 -20.27 2.15 -0.53
N GLU A 188 -19.91 2.59 0.68
CA GLU A 188 -20.63 3.63 1.44
C GLU A 188 -20.16 5.04 1.07
N ILE A 189 -19.04 5.16 0.36
CA ILE A 189 -18.48 6.45 -0.05
C ILE A 189 -19.05 6.82 -1.42
N ALA A 190 -20.09 7.65 -1.40
CA ALA A 190 -20.76 8.14 -2.60
C ALA A 190 -19.75 8.69 -3.64
N GLY A 191 -19.96 8.33 -4.90
CA GLY A 191 -19.11 8.77 -6.01
C GLY A 191 -17.75 8.07 -6.14
N SER A 192 -17.33 7.29 -5.14
CA SER A 192 -16.11 6.48 -5.25
C SER A 192 -16.35 5.24 -6.11
N SER A 193 -15.31 4.83 -6.84
CA SER A 193 -15.33 3.63 -7.66
C SER A 193 -13.99 2.91 -7.59
N VAL A 194 -14.04 1.59 -7.52
CA VAL A 194 -12.87 0.70 -7.46
C VAL A 194 -13.09 -0.44 -8.44
N GLU A 195 -12.12 -0.66 -9.30
CA GLU A 195 -12.08 -1.81 -10.20
C GLU A 195 -10.80 -2.60 -9.97
N ILE A 196 -10.94 -3.88 -9.65
CA ILE A 196 -9.82 -4.80 -9.45
C ILE A 196 -9.68 -5.69 -10.66
N TYR A 197 -8.45 -5.86 -11.12
CA TYR A 197 -8.07 -6.68 -12.26
C TYR A 197 -7.07 -7.73 -11.80
N GLY A 198 -7.37 -9.00 -12.04
CA GLY A 198 -6.47 -10.12 -11.71
C GLY A 198 -5.29 -10.24 -12.69
N PRO A 199 -4.44 -11.26 -12.52
CA PRO A 199 -3.29 -11.52 -13.38
C PRO A 199 -3.64 -11.51 -14.86
N TYR A 200 -2.73 -10.96 -15.68
CA TYR A 200 -2.87 -10.85 -17.13
C TYR A 200 -4.09 -10.03 -17.61
N THR A 201 -4.75 -9.30 -16.71
CA THR A 201 -5.83 -8.37 -17.02
C THR A 201 -5.50 -6.96 -16.53
N SER A 202 -6.13 -5.95 -17.12
CA SER A 202 -6.03 -4.55 -16.71
C SER A 202 -7.13 -3.71 -17.38
N PRO A 203 -7.31 -2.43 -17.02
CA PRO A 203 -8.21 -1.52 -17.74
C PRO A 203 -7.91 -1.43 -19.25
N ASN A 204 -6.64 -1.64 -19.66
CA ASN A 204 -6.22 -1.58 -21.06
C ASN A 204 -6.43 -2.90 -21.81
N SER A 205 -6.73 -4.00 -21.11
CA SER A 205 -6.78 -5.34 -21.71
C SER A 205 -8.10 -5.66 -22.43
N GLY A 206 -9.15 -4.87 -22.20
CA GLY A 206 -10.51 -5.15 -22.68
C GLY A 206 -11.27 -6.19 -21.85
N HIS A 207 -10.64 -6.84 -20.87
CA HIS A 207 -11.32 -7.75 -19.94
C HIS A 207 -12.16 -6.97 -18.91
N ALA A 208 -13.26 -7.58 -18.46
CA ALA A 208 -14.00 -7.05 -17.31
C ALA A 208 -13.17 -7.17 -16.02
N PRO A 209 -13.31 -6.22 -15.08
CA PRO A 209 -12.67 -6.33 -13.78
C PRO A 209 -13.22 -7.55 -13.02
N GLN A 210 -12.37 -8.22 -12.23
CA GLN A 210 -12.80 -9.31 -11.34
C GLN A 210 -13.75 -8.82 -10.24
N LEU A 211 -13.59 -7.56 -9.82
CA LEU A 211 -14.45 -6.90 -8.86
C LEU A 211 -14.64 -5.44 -9.28
N ARG A 212 -15.88 -4.97 -9.30
CA ARG A 212 -16.26 -3.57 -9.49
C ARG A 212 -17.12 -3.12 -8.31
N ILE A 213 -16.73 -2.02 -7.68
CA ILE A 213 -17.53 -1.30 -6.69
C ILE A 213 -17.75 0.12 -7.22
N GLY A 214 -19.00 0.59 -7.16
CA GLY A 214 -19.38 1.87 -7.76
C GLY A 214 -19.57 1.79 -9.28
N ASN A 215 -19.41 2.92 -9.95
CA ASN A 215 -19.60 3.03 -11.40
C ASN A 215 -18.35 2.55 -12.16
N ALA A 216 -18.51 2.18 -13.43
CA ALA A 216 -17.38 1.86 -14.28
C ALA A 216 -16.43 3.07 -14.39
N ILE A 217 -15.12 2.86 -14.19
CA ILE A 217 -14.15 3.96 -14.19
C ILE A 217 -13.94 4.47 -15.62
N GLY A 218 -13.72 3.56 -16.57
CA GLY A 218 -13.68 3.89 -18.01
C GLY A 218 -12.53 4.80 -18.43
N LEU A 219 -11.48 4.94 -17.60
CA LEU A 219 -10.32 5.78 -17.88
C LEU A 219 -9.11 4.90 -18.25
N PRO A 220 -8.31 5.30 -19.26
CA PRO A 220 -7.11 4.57 -19.63
C PRO A 220 -6.07 4.63 -18.51
N VAL A 221 -5.17 3.64 -18.48
CA VAL A 221 -3.99 3.73 -17.62
C VAL A 221 -3.01 4.73 -18.21
N LEU A 222 -2.60 5.70 -17.39
CA LEU A 222 -1.67 6.75 -17.78
C LEU A 222 -0.39 6.65 -16.95
N LYS A 223 0.72 7.09 -17.54
CA LYS A 223 1.93 7.48 -16.81
C LYS A 223 1.89 9.00 -16.67
N THR A 224 1.79 9.49 -15.45
CA THR A 224 1.47 10.89 -15.14
C THR A 224 2.58 11.54 -14.30
N ALA A 225 2.82 12.83 -14.52
CA ALA A 225 3.61 13.67 -13.63
C ALA A 225 2.99 15.06 -13.53
N ARG A 226 2.84 15.58 -12.30
CA ARG A 226 2.28 16.91 -12.03
C ARG A 226 3.36 17.97 -12.16
N LEU A 227 3.03 19.09 -12.81
CA LEU A 227 3.87 20.27 -12.83
C LEU A 227 3.53 21.17 -11.63
N ASN A 228 4.44 21.31 -10.67
CA ASN A 228 4.22 22.13 -9.47
C ASN A 228 4.19 23.65 -9.74
N ALA A 229 4.68 24.10 -10.91
CA ALA A 229 4.66 25.51 -11.30
C ALA A 229 3.25 26.01 -11.65
N VAL A 230 2.33 25.11 -11.99
CA VAL A 230 0.89 25.41 -12.09
C VAL A 230 0.28 25.10 -10.73
N ASN A 231 -0.15 26.14 -10.03
CA ASN A 231 -0.52 26.06 -8.61
C ASN A 231 -1.73 26.91 -8.24
N GLY A 232 -2.60 27.25 -9.21
CA GLY A 232 -3.82 28.01 -8.96
C GLY A 232 -3.76 29.48 -9.37
N GLN A 233 -2.90 29.84 -10.33
CA GLN A 233 -2.86 31.20 -10.86
C GLN A 233 -4.19 31.61 -11.49
N VAL A 234 -4.61 32.86 -11.29
CA VAL A 234 -5.84 33.42 -11.88
C VAL A 234 -5.61 33.73 -13.35
N LEU A 235 -6.50 33.24 -14.21
CA LEU A 235 -6.56 33.62 -15.62
C LEU A 235 -7.33 34.94 -15.75
N GLN A 236 -6.61 36.00 -16.13
CA GLN A 236 -7.18 37.33 -16.26
C GLN A 236 -8.12 37.42 -17.49
N PRO A 237 -9.20 38.23 -17.42
CA PRO A 237 -10.05 38.52 -18.57
C PRO A 237 -9.28 38.99 -19.80
N SER A 238 -9.78 38.71 -21.00
CA SER A 238 -9.10 39.07 -22.25
C SER A 238 -8.95 40.58 -22.47
N ASP A 239 -9.80 41.38 -21.81
CA ASP A 239 -9.79 42.85 -21.78
C ASP A 239 -9.11 43.42 -20.53
N SER A 240 -8.45 42.59 -19.72
CA SER A 240 -7.70 43.07 -18.56
C SER A 240 -6.62 44.05 -19.01
N GLY A 241 -6.76 45.30 -18.56
CA GLY A 241 -5.92 46.42 -18.98
C GLY A 241 -6.56 47.41 -19.94
N ARG A 242 -7.89 47.44 -19.99
CA ARG A 242 -8.67 48.59 -20.48
C ARG A 242 -9.14 49.43 -19.30
N LEU A 243 -8.78 50.71 -19.30
CA LEU A 243 -9.21 51.70 -18.32
C LEU A 243 -9.77 52.92 -19.07
N HIS A 244 -11.05 53.23 -18.83
CA HIS A 244 -11.57 54.56 -19.17
C HIS A 244 -11.13 55.50 -18.05
N ALA A 245 -10.16 56.35 -18.32
CA ALA A 245 -9.54 57.14 -17.26
C ALA A 245 -10.33 58.45 -17.09
N ASN A 246 -10.94 58.61 -15.92
CA ASN A 246 -11.79 59.76 -15.64
C ASN A 246 -10.99 61.06 -15.61
N GLU A 247 -9.83 61.11 -14.95
CA GLU A 247 -9.01 62.33 -14.81
C GLU A 247 -7.51 61.99 -14.82
N VAL A 248 -6.79 62.38 -15.87
CA VAL A 248 -5.39 62.02 -16.11
C VAL A 248 -4.57 63.25 -16.49
N ILE A 249 -3.33 63.33 -16.01
CA ILE A 249 -2.35 64.34 -16.40
C ILE A 249 -1.17 63.66 -17.09
N PHE A 250 -0.83 64.10 -18.29
CA PHE A 250 0.40 63.75 -18.98
C PHE A 250 1.50 64.73 -18.57
N ARG A 251 2.67 64.21 -18.21
CA ARG A 251 3.81 64.96 -17.68
C ARG A 251 5.06 64.65 -18.50
N TYR A 252 5.63 65.66 -19.12
CA TYR A 252 6.90 65.55 -19.82
C TYR A 252 8.02 65.14 -18.83
N PRO A 253 8.97 64.27 -19.20
CA PRO A 253 9.15 63.71 -20.54
C PRO A 253 8.29 62.50 -20.88
N ASN A 254 7.73 61.78 -19.90
CA ASN A 254 7.20 60.45 -20.18
C ASN A 254 6.24 59.84 -19.14
N VAL A 255 5.53 60.63 -18.34
CA VAL A 255 4.67 60.10 -17.27
C VAL A 255 3.20 60.37 -17.56
N ILE A 256 2.34 59.37 -17.36
CA ILE A 256 0.88 59.49 -17.32
C ILE A 256 0.45 59.28 -15.87
N SER A 257 -0.22 60.26 -15.27
CA SER A 257 -0.56 60.29 -13.85
C SER A 257 -2.07 60.33 -13.66
N SER A 258 -2.64 59.38 -12.92
CA SER A 258 -4.06 59.40 -12.53
C SER A 258 -4.28 60.48 -11.45
N GLN A 259 -5.35 61.24 -11.57
CA GLN A 259 -5.85 62.12 -10.49
C GLN A 259 -7.04 61.50 -9.75
N ASP A 260 -7.57 60.39 -10.26
CA ASP A 260 -8.64 59.62 -9.63
C ASP A 260 -8.05 58.66 -8.60
N SER A 261 -8.42 58.83 -7.33
CA SER A 261 -7.96 58.00 -6.21
C SER A 261 -8.49 56.56 -6.24
N GLU A 262 -9.49 56.28 -7.07
CA GLU A 262 -10.04 54.94 -7.25
C GLU A 262 -9.30 54.13 -8.33
N VAL A 263 -8.40 54.77 -9.09
CA VAL A 263 -7.61 54.14 -10.14
C VAL A 263 -6.28 53.61 -9.60
N ASP A 264 -6.00 52.33 -9.85
CA ASP A 264 -4.69 51.70 -9.63
C ASP A 264 -4.16 51.08 -10.93
N TYR A 265 -3.19 51.72 -11.58
CA TYR A 265 -2.61 51.25 -12.84
C TYR A 265 -1.88 49.91 -12.72
N THR A 266 -1.39 49.52 -11.54
CA THR A 266 -0.70 48.22 -11.35
C THR A 266 -1.64 47.04 -11.51
N THR A 267 -2.95 47.26 -11.37
CA THR A 267 -3.97 46.22 -11.55
C THR A 267 -4.31 45.96 -13.01
N SER A 268 -4.05 46.94 -13.88
CA SER A 268 -4.54 46.97 -15.26
C SER A 268 -3.42 46.87 -16.29
N PHE A 269 -2.22 47.37 -16.00
CA PHE A 269 -1.12 47.45 -16.96
C PHE A 269 0.12 46.70 -16.47
N VAL A 270 0.96 46.25 -17.41
CA VAL A 270 2.21 45.54 -17.11
C VAL A 270 3.37 46.25 -17.83
N VAL A 271 4.53 46.32 -17.17
CA VAL A 271 5.74 46.91 -17.76
C VAL A 271 6.15 46.11 -19.00
N GLY A 272 6.40 46.81 -20.11
CA GLY A 272 6.75 46.25 -21.41
C GLY A 272 5.57 46.10 -22.37
N ASP A 273 4.33 46.19 -21.89
CA ASP A 273 3.14 46.15 -22.75
C ASP A 273 3.04 47.41 -23.63
N PRO A 274 2.45 47.31 -24.84
CA PRO A 274 1.99 48.47 -25.57
C PRO A 274 0.79 49.11 -24.86
N LEU A 275 0.83 50.42 -24.67
CA LEU A 275 -0.26 51.25 -24.17
C LEU A 275 -0.81 52.08 -25.32
N GLU A 276 -2.04 51.81 -25.71
CA GLU A 276 -2.79 52.65 -26.62
C GLU A 276 -3.55 53.72 -25.84
N VAL A 277 -3.30 54.96 -26.21
CA VAL A 277 -3.90 56.16 -25.65
C VAL A 277 -4.76 56.78 -26.73
N THR A 278 -6.03 57.02 -26.44
CA THR A 278 -6.95 57.73 -27.33
C THR A 278 -7.69 58.83 -26.56
N ASN A 279 -8.22 59.82 -27.28
CA ASN A 279 -8.93 60.97 -26.70
C ASN A 279 -8.07 61.82 -25.73
N ALA A 280 -6.75 61.85 -25.91
CA ALA A 280 -5.84 62.69 -25.12
C ALA A 280 -5.62 64.08 -25.76
N ILE A 281 -6.72 64.74 -26.12
CA ILE A 281 -6.73 65.98 -26.91
C ILE A 281 -6.96 67.19 -26.01
N ARG A 282 -6.19 68.27 -26.23
CA ARG A 282 -6.48 69.61 -25.70
C ARG A 282 -6.73 70.61 -26.82
N THR A 283 -7.76 71.45 -26.68
CA THR A 283 -8.11 72.51 -27.65
C THR A 283 -7.81 73.92 -27.11
N ALA A 284 -7.74 74.92 -28.00
CA ALA A 284 -7.23 76.26 -27.71
C ALA A 284 -8.20 77.11 -26.87
N GLY A 285 -9.47 76.70 -26.85
CA GLY A 285 -10.51 77.33 -26.06
C GLY A 285 -11.86 76.65 -26.26
N THR A 286 -12.88 77.35 -25.80
CA THR A 286 -14.28 76.91 -25.88
C THR A 286 -15.06 77.98 -26.63
N PHE A 287 -15.68 77.61 -27.75
CA PHE A 287 -16.70 78.44 -28.37
C PHE A 287 -17.96 78.38 -27.50
N THR A 288 -18.44 79.53 -27.04
CA THR A 288 -19.63 79.61 -26.17
C THR A 288 -20.66 80.53 -26.81
N HIS A 289 -21.88 80.04 -26.91
CA HIS A 289 -23.05 80.84 -27.26
C HIS A 289 -24.01 80.88 -26.06
N SER A 290 -24.19 82.07 -25.50
CA SER A 290 -25.17 82.33 -24.44
C SER A 290 -26.35 83.12 -24.99
N GLY A 291 -27.55 82.52 -24.94
CA GLY A 291 -28.76 83.13 -25.45
C GLY A 291 -30.03 82.42 -24.96
N THR A 292 -31.19 82.96 -25.32
CA THR A 292 -32.48 82.30 -25.11
C THR A 292 -32.78 81.45 -26.33
N ALA A 293 -32.86 80.12 -26.14
CA ALA A 293 -33.37 79.24 -27.18
C ALA A 293 -34.86 79.58 -27.39
N GLN A 294 -35.24 79.78 -28.65
CA GLN A 294 -36.58 80.23 -29.05
C GLN A 294 -37.56 79.08 -29.26
N ALA A 295 -37.05 77.88 -29.49
CA ALA A 295 -37.84 76.66 -29.52
C ALA A 295 -37.05 75.47 -28.98
N LEU A 296 -37.80 74.51 -28.45
CA LEU A 296 -37.35 73.25 -27.89
C LEU A 296 -38.30 72.17 -28.39
N TYR A 297 -37.74 71.09 -28.92
CA TYR A 297 -38.54 69.99 -29.45
C TYR A 297 -37.89 68.63 -29.14
N LEU A 298 -38.72 67.59 -29.01
CA LEU A 298 -38.27 66.20 -28.94
C LEU A 298 -39.09 65.40 -29.96
N SER A 299 -38.39 64.70 -30.86
CA SER A 299 -38.98 64.03 -32.03
C SER A 299 -39.96 62.90 -31.70
N SER A 300 -39.89 62.31 -30.50
CA SER A 300 -40.88 61.36 -29.98
C SER A 300 -40.75 61.19 -28.46
N GLY A 301 -41.75 60.58 -27.81
CA GLY A 301 -41.68 60.19 -26.39
C GLY A 301 -40.87 58.93 -26.15
N SER A 302 -39.62 58.92 -26.62
CA SER A 302 -38.67 57.83 -26.46
C SER A 302 -37.35 58.35 -25.92
N LEU A 303 -36.64 57.52 -25.15
CA LEU A 303 -35.26 57.82 -24.74
C LEU A 303 -34.31 57.92 -25.95
N ASP A 304 -34.70 57.31 -27.07
CA ASP A 304 -33.94 57.31 -28.32
C ASP A 304 -34.37 58.41 -29.30
N ALA A 305 -35.23 59.33 -28.87
CA ALA A 305 -35.66 60.46 -29.68
C ALA A 305 -34.56 61.52 -29.74
N ASN A 306 -34.35 62.11 -30.93
CA ASN A 306 -33.54 63.31 -31.07
C ASN A 306 -34.25 64.52 -30.48
N GLY A 307 -33.50 65.40 -29.83
CA GLY A 307 -34.00 66.65 -29.26
C GLY A 307 -33.38 67.85 -29.97
N GLU A 308 -34.11 68.94 -30.07
CA GLU A 308 -33.72 70.11 -30.84
C GLU A 308 -33.79 71.37 -29.98
N LEU A 309 -32.77 72.22 -30.12
CA LEU A 309 -32.80 73.61 -29.64
C LEU A 309 -32.67 74.55 -30.84
N THR A 310 -33.54 75.55 -30.88
CA THR A 310 -33.52 76.58 -31.93
C THR A 310 -33.03 77.90 -31.36
N TYR A 311 -32.01 78.50 -31.99
CA TYR A 311 -31.44 79.80 -31.63
C TYR A 311 -31.61 80.81 -32.78
N PRO A 312 -31.72 82.12 -32.49
CA PRO A 312 -31.80 83.15 -33.54
C PRO A 312 -30.46 83.34 -34.27
N GLY A 313 -30.54 83.66 -35.57
CA GLY A 313 -29.42 83.91 -36.47
C GLY A 313 -28.86 82.65 -37.13
N ASP A 314 -27.97 82.83 -38.11
CA ASP A 314 -27.20 81.76 -38.74
C ASP A 314 -25.98 81.42 -37.90
N MET A 315 -25.98 80.22 -37.34
CA MET A 315 -24.91 79.65 -36.50
C MET A 315 -24.29 78.42 -37.18
N THR A 316 -24.58 78.15 -38.46
CA THR A 316 -24.10 76.93 -39.15
C THR A 316 -22.59 76.89 -39.36
N ALA A 317 -21.91 78.03 -39.35
CA ALA A 317 -20.44 78.10 -39.35
C ALA A 317 -19.83 77.76 -37.97
N ASP A 318 -20.64 77.85 -36.90
CA ASP A 318 -20.20 77.75 -35.52
C ASP A 318 -20.50 76.40 -34.89
N TRP A 319 -21.25 75.50 -35.55
CA TRP A 319 -21.59 74.16 -35.05
C TRP A 319 -21.58 73.15 -36.20
N SER A 320 -21.09 71.94 -35.95
CA SER A 320 -21.01 70.86 -36.94
C SER A 320 -21.55 69.55 -36.38
N ILE A 321 -21.97 68.66 -37.28
CA ILE A 321 -22.38 67.29 -36.92
C ILE A 321 -21.21 66.58 -36.23
N GLY A 322 -21.49 65.92 -35.11
CA GLY A 322 -20.51 65.23 -34.27
C GLY A 322 -19.85 66.09 -33.18
N ASP A 323 -20.11 67.41 -33.14
CA ASP A 323 -19.62 68.26 -32.04
C ASP A 323 -20.21 67.80 -30.70
N ARG A 324 -19.37 67.70 -29.66
CA ARG A 324 -19.84 67.53 -28.29
C ARG A 324 -20.09 68.90 -27.65
N VAL A 325 -21.36 69.18 -27.42
CA VAL A 325 -21.88 70.45 -26.92
C VAL A 325 -22.29 70.32 -25.47
N THR A 326 -21.69 71.14 -24.62
CA THR A 326 -22.07 71.30 -23.22
C THR A 326 -23.17 72.34 -23.11
N ILE A 327 -24.34 71.94 -22.60
CA ILE A 327 -25.43 72.85 -22.23
C ILE A 327 -25.32 73.13 -20.73
N THR A 328 -25.33 74.40 -20.36
CA THR A 328 -25.27 74.86 -18.96
C THR A 328 -26.19 76.04 -18.70
N GLY A 329 -26.62 76.18 -17.44
CA GLY A 329 -27.46 77.29 -16.99
C GLY A 329 -28.84 77.29 -17.65
N SER A 330 -29.33 76.10 -18.03
CA SER A 330 -30.57 75.96 -18.76
C SER A 330 -31.78 75.90 -17.85
N LEU A 331 -32.84 76.63 -18.22
CA LEU A 331 -34.16 76.50 -17.61
C LEU A 331 -35.21 76.71 -18.70
N MET A 332 -35.61 75.61 -19.33
CA MET A 332 -36.56 75.63 -20.42
C MET A 332 -37.99 75.67 -19.90
N TYR A 333 -38.82 76.50 -20.51
CA TYR A 333 -40.24 76.63 -20.22
C TYR A 333 -41.06 76.25 -21.46
N TRP A 334 -42.12 75.47 -21.31
CA TRP A 334 -43.06 75.17 -22.40
C TRP A 334 -44.50 75.10 -21.88
N THR A 335 -45.47 75.25 -22.78
CA THR A 335 -46.89 75.05 -22.49
C THR A 335 -47.49 73.97 -23.39
N TRP A 336 -48.50 73.25 -22.89
CA TRP A 336 -49.29 72.33 -23.70
C TRP A 336 -50.76 72.41 -23.33
N ASP A 337 -51.62 72.15 -24.31
CA ASP A 337 -53.07 72.08 -24.09
C ASP A 337 -53.50 70.62 -23.92
N ASP A 338 -54.25 70.35 -22.86
CA ASP A 338 -54.92 69.07 -22.63
C ASP A 338 -56.42 69.26 -22.88
N GLU A 339 -56.99 68.50 -23.84
CA GLU A 339 -58.39 68.62 -24.26
C GLU A 339 -59.40 68.41 -23.11
N ALA A 340 -59.01 67.78 -22.00
CA ALA A 340 -59.85 67.56 -20.84
C ALA A 340 -59.65 68.58 -19.70
N THR A 341 -58.49 69.25 -19.62
CA THR A 341 -58.11 70.04 -18.42
C THR A 341 -57.57 71.45 -18.67
N GLY A 342 -57.38 71.87 -19.93
CA GLY A 342 -56.95 73.23 -20.30
C GLY A 342 -55.43 73.36 -20.50
N GLN A 343 -54.92 74.60 -20.51
CA GLN A 343 -53.51 74.91 -20.76
C GLN A 343 -52.64 74.67 -19.52
N HIS A 344 -51.56 73.89 -19.69
CA HIS A 344 -50.57 73.58 -18.66
C HIS A 344 -49.19 74.15 -19.04
N SER A 345 -48.30 74.25 -18.06
CA SER A 345 -46.92 74.71 -18.27
C SER A 345 -45.90 73.85 -17.52
N GLY A 346 -44.75 73.61 -18.14
CA GLY A 346 -43.64 72.83 -17.60
C GLY A 346 -42.32 73.61 -17.58
N TYR A 347 -41.42 73.22 -16.68
CA TYR A 347 -40.06 73.73 -16.60
C TYR A 347 -39.06 72.58 -16.46
N ALA A 348 -37.95 72.64 -17.20
CA ALA A 348 -36.89 71.62 -17.12
C ALA A 348 -35.50 72.23 -17.32
N GLY A 349 -34.55 71.80 -16.50
CA GLY A 349 -33.12 72.00 -16.75
C GLY A 349 -32.59 70.91 -17.67
N LEU A 350 -31.92 71.32 -18.75
CA LEU A 350 -31.35 70.46 -19.79
C LEU A 350 -29.81 70.45 -19.74
N ASP A 351 -29.21 70.80 -18.60
CA ASP A 351 -27.76 70.82 -18.47
C ASP A 351 -27.17 69.42 -18.71
N GLY A 352 -26.07 69.35 -19.45
CA GLY A 352 -25.46 68.09 -19.88
C GLY A 352 -24.52 68.26 -21.06
N VAL A 353 -23.85 67.18 -21.47
CA VAL A 353 -22.96 67.16 -22.64
C VAL A 353 -23.57 66.25 -23.70
N TYR A 354 -23.90 66.81 -24.86
CA TYR A 354 -24.67 66.15 -25.91
C TYR A 354 -23.89 66.13 -27.22
N GLU A 355 -24.17 65.15 -28.06
CA GLU A 355 -23.60 65.08 -29.41
C GLU A 355 -24.56 65.70 -30.42
N VAL A 356 -24.05 66.55 -31.31
CA VAL A 356 -24.84 67.19 -32.36
C VAL A 356 -25.07 66.20 -33.51
N ALA A 357 -26.34 65.86 -33.74
CA ALA A 357 -26.78 65.02 -34.84
C ALA A 357 -27.00 65.80 -36.15
N ASN A 358 -27.43 67.06 -36.06
CA ASN A 358 -27.68 67.93 -37.20
C ASN A 358 -27.61 69.42 -36.82
N VAL A 359 -27.27 70.28 -37.78
CA VAL A 359 -27.34 71.74 -37.65
C VAL A 359 -27.94 72.30 -38.93
N GLU A 360 -29.05 73.02 -38.83
CA GLU A 360 -29.80 73.54 -39.97
C GLU A 360 -30.18 75.01 -39.78
N TYR A 361 -29.93 75.86 -40.78
CA TYR A 361 -30.35 77.26 -40.76
C TYR A 361 -31.63 77.47 -41.60
N GLU A 362 -32.67 77.97 -40.94
CA GLU A 362 -33.97 78.31 -41.53
C GLU A 362 -34.02 79.80 -41.87
N SER A 363 -33.80 80.12 -43.16
CA SER A 363 -33.73 81.51 -43.64
C SER A 363 -35.04 82.31 -43.52
N LEU A 364 -36.18 81.64 -43.41
CA LEU A 364 -37.50 82.29 -43.28
C LEU A 364 -37.76 82.80 -41.86
N THR A 365 -37.25 82.12 -40.85
CA THR A 365 -37.39 82.46 -39.43
C THR A 365 -36.14 83.09 -38.84
N ASP A 366 -35.05 83.16 -39.63
CA ASP A 366 -33.72 83.62 -39.22
C ASP A 366 -33.26 82.92 -37.93
N SER A 367 -33.24 81.59 -37.97
CA SER A 367 -32.94 80.75 -36.82
C SER A 367 -32.15 79.50 -37.20
N THR A 368 -31.25 79.07 -36.32
CA THR A 368 -30.51 77.80 -36.44
C THR A 368 -31.10 76.75 -35.51
N ILE A 369 -31.41 75.58 -36.05
CA ILE A 369 -31.86 74.39 -35.32
C ILE A 369 -30.64 73.49 -35.09
N ILE A 370 -30.34 73.23 -33.83
CA ILE A 370 -29.30 72.27 -33.42
C ILE A 370 -30.01 71.03 -32.88
N THR A 371 -29.85 69.92 -33.59
CA THR A 371 -30.39 68.61 -33.21
C THR A 371 -29.33 67.83 -32.45
N PHE A 372 -29.70 67.28 -31.30
CA PHE A 372 -28.87 66.40 -30.47
C PHE A 372 -29.28 64.94 -30.63
N ASP A 373 -28.30 64.04 -30.70
CA ASP A 373 -28.55 62.59 -30.76
C ASP A 373 -29.00 62.08 -29.38
N LYS A 374 -30.22 61.52 -29.33
CA LYS A 374 -30.78 60.82 -28.15
C LYS A 374 -30.54 61.52 -26.80
N PRO A 375 -30.79 62.84 -26.64
CA PRO A 375 -30.39 63.59 -25.45
C PRO A 375 -31.07 63.14 -24.15
N ALA A 376 -32.22 62.46 -24.24
CA ALA A 376 -32.91 61.89 -23.09
C ALA A 376 -32.13 60.75 -22.38
N ARG A 377 -31.13 60.14 -23.05
CA ARG A 377 -30.18 59.21 -22.39
C ARG A 377 -29.13 59.91 -21.53
N VAL A 378 -28.83 61.18 -21.84
CA VAL A 378 -27.86 61.99 -21.09
C VAL A 378 -28.56 62.72 -19.95
N ASN A 379 -29.72 63.31 -20.22
CA ASN A 379 -30.55 63.98 -19.20
C ASN A 379 -32.01 63.62 -19.41
N VAL A 380 -32.58 62.87 -18.47
CA VAL A 380 -33.96 62.36 -18.55
C VAL A 380 -35.02 63.47 -18.63
N ASN A 381 -34.69 64.71 -18.23
CA ASN A 381 -35.62 65.83 -18.31
C ASN A 381 -36.05 66.16 -19.74
N TRP A 382 -35.25 65.78 -20.76
CA TRP A 382 -35.66 65.87 -22.16
C TRP A 382 -36.96 65.11 -22.44
N TYR A 383 -37.18 63.96 -21.77
CA TYR A 383 -38.39 63.16 -21.92
C TYR A 383 -39.67 63.89 -21.49
N GLN A 384 -39.56 64.91 -20.62
CA GLN A 384 -40.70 65.66 -20.10
C GLN A 384 -41.32 66.63 -21.13
N ILE A 385 -40.66 66.85 -22.27
CA ILE A 385 -41.02 67.86 -23.29
C ILE A 385 -42.09 67.35 -24.29
N THR A 386 -42.40 66.04 -24.26
CA THR A 386 -43.12 65.28 -25.30
C THR A 386 -44.54 65.73 -25.65
N GLY A 387 -45.14 66.65 -24.88
CA GLY A 387 -46.48 67.21 -25.11
C GLY A 387 -46.53 68.61 -25.74
N ALA A 388 -45.39 69.25 -26.03
CA ALA A 388 -45.37 70.66 -26.46
C ALA A 388 -45.68 70.83 -27.96
N ALA A 389 -46.97 70.98 -28.32
CA ALA A 389 -47.36 71.47 -29.65
C ALA A 389 -47.19 73.00 -29.71
N GLY A 390 -45.94 73.47 -29.67
CA GLY A 390 -45.60 74.90 -29.80
C GLY A 390 -44.49 75.37 -28.86
N GLY A 391 -43.23 75.09 -29.24
CA GLY A 391 -42.03 75.85 -28.87
C GLY A 391 -41.83 76.18 -27.38
N GLY A 392 -41.05 75.35 -26.68
CA GLY A 392 -40.48 75.76 -25.40
C GLY A 392 -39.32 76.74 -25.56
N ALA A 393 -39.21 77.75 -24.69
CA ALA A 393 -38.15 78.74 -24.73
C ALA A 393 -37.53 78.93 -23.35
N GLY A 394 -36.25 79.26 -23.30
CA GLY A 394 -35.54 79.45 -22.04
C GLY A 394 -34.07 79.80 -22.25
N PRO A 395 -33.42 80.39 -21.25
CA PRO A 395 -31.98 80.57 -21.31
C PRO A 395 -31.32 79.19 -21.40
N ALA A 396 -30.33 79.06 -22.27
CA ALA A 396 -29.43 77.91 -22.31
C ALA A 396 -28.11 78.37 -22.92
N THR A 397 -27.02 78.18 -22.18
CA THR A 397 -25.67 78.43 -22.71
C THR A 397 -25.16 77.13 -23.30
N ILE A 398 -24.86 77.15 -24.59
CA ILE A 398 -24.23 76.03 -25.29
C ILE A 398 -22.75 76.35 -25.52
N SER A 399 -21.89 75.39 -25.27
CA SER A 399 -20.46 75.54 -25.48
C SER A 399 -19.87 74.28 -26.08
N ARG A 400 -18.87 74.42 -26.95
CA ARG A 400 -18.08 73.32 -27.48
C ARG A 400 -16.62 73.73 -27.56
N ASN A 401 -15.75 72.76 -27.73
CA ASN A 401 -14.35 73.05 -28.04
C ASN A 401 -14.27 73.83 -29.36
N ASP A 402 -13.38 74.82 -29.45
CA ASP A 402 -13.22 75.69 -30.63
C ASP A 402 -12.66 74.99 -31.88
N GLY A 403 -12.51 73.66 -31.82
CA GLY A 403 -12.01 72.81 -32.90
C GLY A 403 -10.51 72.98 -33.18
N THR A 404 -9.83 73.92 -32.54
CA THR A 404 -8.40 74.15 -32.75
C THR A 404 -7.62 73.29 -31.76
N VAL A 405 -7.14 72.13 -32.24
CA VAL A 405 -6.28 71.24 -31.44
C VAL A 405 -4.95 71.93 -31.16
N VAL A 406 -4.63 72.05 -29.87
CA VAL A 406 -3.37 72.61 -29.37
C VAL A 406 -2.31 71.52 -29.31
N PHE A 407 -2.71 70.35 -28.81
CA PHE A 407 -1.94 69.12 -28.87
C PHE A 407 -2.88 67.91 -28.75
N ASP A 408 -2.50 66.79 -29.34
CA ASP A 408 -3.12 65.48 -29.17
C ASP A 408 -2.05 64.48 -28.75
N LEU A 409 -2.12 63.98 -27.51
CA LEU A 409 -1.17 63.00 -26.96
C LEU A 409 -1.64 61.56 -27.19
N SER A 410 -2.58 61.32 -28.11
CA SER A 410 -3.01 59.98 -28.49
C SER A 410 -1.89 59.25 -29.26
N GLY A 411 -1.80 57.94 -29.08
CA GLY A 411 -0.74 57.13 -29.70
C GLY A 411 -0.55 55.78 -29.02
N THR A 412 0.32 54.96 -29.59
CA THR A 412 0.69 53.66 -29.02
C THR A 412 2.11 53.70 -28.46
N TYR A 413 2.24 53.64 -27.14
CA TYR A 413 3.50 53.79 -26.41
C TYR A 413 3.93 52.47 -25.77
N VAL A 414 5.17 52.37 -25.30
CA VAL A 414 5.65 51.19 -24.54
C VAL A 414 5.84 51.58 -23.08
N ILE A 415 5.31 50.79 -22.15
CA ILE A 415 5.42 51.06 -20.71
C ILE A 415 6.79 50.61 -20.17
N THR A 416 7.50 51.46 -19.44
CA THR A 416 8.80 51.14 -18.80
C THR A 416 8.75 51.01 -17.28
N ALA A 417 7.78 51.64 -16.62
CA ALA A 417 7.54 51.51 -15.18
C ALA A 417 6.08 51.83 -14.83
N ILE A 418 5.56 51.22 -13.76
CA ILE A 418 4.19 51.42 -13.28
C ILE A 418 4.19 51.54 -11.74
N THR A 419 3.47 52.51 -11.22
CA THR A 419 3.01 52.61 -9.83
C THR A 419 1.47 52.66 -9.80
N ALA A 420 0.85 52.70 -8.63
CA ALA A 420 -0.61 52.74 -8.54
C ALA A 420 -1.21 53.93 -9.30
N ASP A 421 -0.53 55.07 -9.27
CA ASP A 421 -0.99 56.34 -9.80
C ASP A 421 -0.24 56.81 -11.05
N ASN A 422 0.87 56.17 -11.45
CA ASN A 422 1.69 56.60 -12.59
C ASN A 422 2.08 55.47 -13.54
N ILE A 423 2.05 55.76 -14.85
CA ILE A 423 2.65 54.96 -15.92
C ILE A 423 3.81 55.77 -16.50
N THR A 424 4.99 55.16 -16.61
CA THR A 424 6.15 55.76 -17.28
C THR A 424 6.35 55.12 -18.65
N LEU A 425 6.55 55.93 -19.68
CA LEU A 425 6.64 55.50 -21.09
C LEU A 425 8.08 55.51 -21.62
N GLN A 426 8.35 54.66 -22.60
CA GLN A 426 9.59 54.66 -23.37
C GLN A 426 9.56 55.77 -24.42
N THR A 427 10.30 56.86 -24.18
CA THR A 427 10.56 57.95 -25.15
C THR A 427 9.32 58.35 -25.98
N PRO A 428 8.22 58.82 -25.35
CA PRO A 428 6.97 59.04 -26.06
C PRO A 428 7.04 60.16 -27.10
N SER A 429 7.96 61.13 -26.97
CA SER A 429 8.16 62.17 -28.01
C SER A 429 8.70 61.63 -29.34
N ALA A 430 9.33 60.44 -29.34
CA ALA A 430 9.70 59.77 -30.59
C ALA A 430 8.49 59.11 -31.29
N VAL A 431 7.42 58.84 -30.55
CA VAL A 431 6.17 58.26 -31.07
C VAL A 431 5.21 59.37 -31.49
N ASN A 432 5.06 60.40 -30.66
CA ASN A 432 4.18 61.52 -30.91
C ASN A 432 4.91 62.85 -30.57
N PRO A 433 5.18 63.71 -31.57
CA PRO A 433 5.94 64.95 -31.37
C PRO A 433 5.21 65.98 -30.49
N ASP A 434 3.90 65.84 -30.27
CA ASP A 434 3.12 66.76 -29.43
C ASP A 434 3.52 66.70 -27.94
N TRP A 435 4.28 65.67 -27.54
CA TRP A 435 4.95 65.65 -26.23
C TRP A 435 5.99 66.76 -26.07
N GLU A 436 6.61 67.23 -27.16
CA GLU A 436 7.54 68.38 -27.11
C GLU A 436 6.75 69.71 -26.93
N ILE A 437 5.55 69.83 -27.51
CA ILE A 437 4.65 70.97 -27.30
C ILE A 437 4.27 71.10 -25.82
N LEU A 438 4.05 69.95 -25.15
CA LEU A 438 3.79 69.90 -23.71
C LEU A 438 4.91 70.54 -22.88
N ASN A 439 6.16 70.27 -23.24
CA ASN A 439 7.33 70.84 -22.58
C ASN A 439 7.47 72.34 -22.84
N ASP A 440 7.33 72.74 -24.11
CA ASP A 440 7.67 74.09 -24.55
C ASP A 440 6.59 75.13 -24.19
N ASP A 441 5.31 74.77 -24.33
CA ASP A 441 4.20 75.71 -24.23
C ASP A 441 3.33 75.52 -22.96
N PHE A 442 3.45 74.39 -22.27
CA PHE A 442 2.60 74.01 -21.13
C PHE A 442 3.36 73.69 -19.85
N ALA A 443 4.61 74.15 -19.73
CA ALA A 443 5.48 73.93 -18.57
C ALA A 443 5.64 72.44 -18.19
N GLY A 444 5.48 71.54 -19.17
CA GLY A 444 5.65 70.10 -19.01
C GLY A 444 4.40 69.33 -18.56
N GLU A 445 3.20 69.94 -18.47
CA GLU A 445 1.98 69.24 -18.03
C GLU A 445 0.75 69.52 -18.89
N SER A 446 -0.09 68.50 -19.14
CA SER A 446 -1.24 68.64 -20.06
C SER A 446 -2.43 69.39 -19.47
N GLY A 447 -2.50 69.51 -18.14
CA GLY A 447 -3.77 69.66 -17.43
C GLY A 447 -4.56 68.36 -17.41
N VAL A 448 -5.72 68.35 -16.73
CA VAL A 448 -6.56 67.15 -16.60
C VAL A 448 -7.26 66.85 -17.94
N LEU A 449 -6.98 65.67 -18.48
CA LEU A 449 -7.62 65.08 -19.65
C LEU A 449 -8.42 63.83 -19.23
N ARG A 450 -9.30 63.35 -20.12
CA ARG A 450 -10.10 62.13 -19.91
C ARG A 450 -9.83 61.11 -21.02
N PRO A 451 -8.60 60.58 -21.13
CA PRO A 451 -8.23 59.66 -22.20
C PRO A 451 -8.77 58.24 -21.94
N ASP A 452 -8.92 57.49 -23.03
CA ASP A 452 -9.09 56.04 -22.99
C ASP A 452 -7.72 55.37 -23.06
N LEU A 453 -7.41 54.52 -22.08
CA LEU A 453 -6.16 53.79 -21.98
C LEU A 453 -6.42 52.29 -22.14
N TYR A 454 -5.77 51.63 -23.10
CA TYR A 454 -5.88 50.17 -23.23
C TYR A 454 -4.56 49.52 -23.63
N THR A 455 -4.35 48.30 -23.14
CA THR A 455 -3.23 47.44 -23.55
C THR A 455 -3.73 46.29 -24.41
N SER A 456 -2.91 45.90 -25.39
CA SER A 456 -3.09 44.69 -26.18
C SER A 456 -2.17 43.56 -25.72
N GLY A 457 -1.58 43.64 -24.53
CA GLY A 457 -0.67 42.64 -23.98
C GLY A 457 -1.33 41.26 -23.83
N ASP A 458 -0.61 40.18 -24.16
CA ASP A 458 -1.13 38.81 -24.07
C ASP A 458 -1.21 38.36 -22.61
N ARG A 459 -2.43 38.23 -22.08
CA ARG A 459 -2.75 37.89 -20.69
C ARG A 459 -2.71 36.38 -20.44
N ARG A 460 -1.57 35.75 -20.76
CA ARG A 460 -1.31 34.32 -20.58
C ARG A 460 -0.55 34.02 -19.30
N ILE A 461 -0.81 32.85 -18.71
CA ILE A 461 -0.01 32.26 -17.64
C ILE A 461 0.89 31.18 -18.26
N GLY A 462 2.21 31.30 -18.08
CA GLY A 462 3.23 30.49 -18.76
C GLY A 462 4.26 31.38 -19.46
N GLU A 463 5.13 30.88 -20.33
CA GLU A 463 5.28 29.48 -20.79
C GLU A 463 5.98 28.61 -19.74
N PHE A 464 5.35 27.50 -19.36
CA PHE A 464 5.99 26.47 -18.55
C PHE A 464 6.63 25.41 -19.44
N THR A 465 7.84 25.00 -19.10
CA THR A 465 8.53 23.90 -19.81
C THR A 465 8.24 22.57 -19.14
N LEU A 466 7.69 21.63 -19.90
CA LEU A 466 7.51 20.22 -19.54
C LEU A 466 8.69 19.40 -20.07
N SER A 467 9.07 18.37 -19.32
CA SER A 467 10.17 17.48 -19.67
C SER A 467 9.90 16.08 -19.12
N ALA A 468 10.09 15.08 -19.98
CA ALA A 468 9.93 13.68 -19.62
C ALA A 468 11.00 12.79 -20.29
N GLY A 469 11.28 11.62 -19.69
CA GLY A 469 12.20 10.65 -20.28
C GLY A 469 11.68 10.03 -21.60
N GLU A 470 10.37 9.99 -21.76
CA GLU A 470 9.63 9.48 -22.92
C GLU A 470 8.76 10.59 -23.53
N PRO A 471 8.35 10.48 -24.80
CA PRO A 471 7.47 11.48 -25.41
C PRO A 471 6.17 11.66 -24.62
N ILE A 472 5.84 12.93 -24.35
CA ILE A 472 4.57 13.32 -23.73
C ILE A 472 3.51 13.24 -24.82
N ARG A 473 2.40 12.54 -24.56
CA ARG A 473 1.32 12.33 -25.54
C ARG A 473 0.00 12.97 -25.14
N ARG A 474 -0.16 13.37 -23.88
CA ARG A 474 -1.38 13.99 -23.35
C ARG A 474 -1.05 15.05 -22.32
N LEU A 475 -1.92 16.05 -22.20
CA LEU A 475 -1.94 17.01 -21.10
C LEU A 475 -3.28 16.91 -20.39
N ILE A 476 -3.25 16.89 -19.06
CA ILE A 476 -4.46 16.98 -18.22
C ILE A 476 -4.37 18.28 -17.44
N SER A 477 -5.27 19.21 -17.73
CA SER A 477 -5.27 20.56 -17.16
C SER A 477 -6.59 20.86 -16.46
N ASN A 478 -6.53 21.33 -15.21
CA ASN A 478 -7.71 21.64 -14.42
C ASN A 478 -7.91 23.15 -14.28
N PHE A 479 -9.07 23.65 -14.72
CA PHE A 479 -9.49 25.04 -14.59
C PHE A 479 -10.68 25.13 -13.63
N VAL A 480 -10.58 25.99 -12.62
CA VAL A 480 -11.50 25.97 -11.46
C VAL A 480 -11.93 27.39 -11.08
N ALA A 481 -13.25 27.60 -11.01
CA ALA A 481 -13.94 28.72 -10.38
C ALA A 481 -14.41 28.29 -8.98
N TYR A 482 -13.61 28.55 -7.95
CA TYR A 482 -13.93 28.16 -6.57
C TYR A 482 -15.15 28.88 -6.00
N GLN A 483 -15.42 30.10 -6.44
CA GLN A 483 -16.59 30.88 -6.01
C GLN A 483 -17.83 30.63 -6.88
N GLY A 484 -17.77 29.63 -7.77
CA GLY A 484 -18.77 29.42 -8.80
C GLY A 484 -18.62 30.41 -9.96
N LEU A 485 -19.56 30.34 -10.91
CA LEU A 485 -19.52 31.11 -12.14
C LEU A 485 -20.93 31.57 -12.51
N PHE A 486 -21.24 32.85 -12.28
CA PHE A 486 -22.58 33.43 -12.43
C PHE A 486 -22.56 34.97 -12.38
N ALA A 487 -23.68 35.59 -12.75
CA ALA A 487 -23.96 37.00 -12.49
C ALA A 487 -25.24 37.13 -11.66
N ASP A 488 -25.37 38.15 -10.81
CA ASP A 488 -26.46 38.33 -9.86
C ASP A 488 -26.89 39.80 -9.79
N ASP A 489 -28.14 40.10 -10.16
CA ASP A 489 -28.73 41.45 -10.12
C ASP A 489 -29.33 41.80 -8.74
N GLY A 490 -29.16 40.94 -7.74
CA GLY A 490 -29.74 41.03 -6.41
C GLY A 490 -31.11 40.35 -6.28
N SER A 491 -31.74 39.96 -7.38
CA SER A 491 -33.02 39.24 -7.42
C SER A 491 -32.91 37.87 -8.09
N ASN A 492 -32.17 37.78 -9.20
CA ASN A 492 -32.01 36.60 -10.03
C ASN A 492 -30.54 36.34 -10.33
N GLN A 493 -30.19 35.04 -10.38
CA GLN A 493 -28.89 34.58 -10.82
C GLN A 493 -28.93 34.17 -12.30
N TYR A 494 -27.90 34.57 -13.05
CA TYR A 494 -27.73 34.28 -14.47
C TYR A 494 -26.46 33.46 -14.68
N ARG A 495 -26.54 32.48 -15.59
CA ARG A 495 -25.37 31.70 -16.01
C ARG A 495 -24.34 32.62 -16.67
N ARG A 496 -23.08 32.41 -16.30
CA ARG A 496 -21.90 32.96 -16.98
C ARG A 496 -20.98 31.81 -17.29
N ASP A 497 -20.42 31.79 -18.49
CA ASP A 497 -19.45 30.79 -18.92
C ASP A 497 -18.12 31.49 -19.18
N VAL A 498 -17.01 30.80 -18.95
CA VAL A 498 -15.67 31.31 -19.22
C VAL A 498 -14.91 30.30 -20.08
N ASP A 499 -14.59 30.75 -21.27
CA ASP A 499 -13.75 30.10 -22.25
C ASP A 499 -12.27 30.29 -21.88
N VAL A 500 -11.55 29.18 -21.89
CA VAL A 500 -10.12 29.09 -21.63
C VAL A 500 -9.43 28.43 -22.82
N ARG A 501 -8.19 28.83 -23.05
CA ARG A 501 -7.31 28.27 -24.07
C ARG A 501 -6.06 27.72 -23.42
N LEU A 502 -5.74 26.47 -23.74
CA LEU A 502 -4.47 25.81 -23.44
C LEU A 502 -3.68 25.70 -24.75
N VAL A 503 -2.44 26.19 -24.75
CA VAL A 503 -1.55 26.09 -25.91
C VAL A 503 -0.31 25.30 -25.54
N ALA A 504 0.08 24.36 -26.40
CA ALA A 504 1.25 23.51 -26.23
C ALA A 504 2.12 23.54 -27.48
N THR A 505 3.40 23.89 -27.33
CA THR A 505 4.36 23.99 -28.42
C THR A 505 5.46 22.93 -28.23
N PRO A 506 5.68 22.01 -29.17
CA PRO A 506 6.74 21.03 -29.05
C PRO A 506 8.09 21.72 -29.24
N VAL A 507 9.01 21.51 -28.29
CA VAL A 507 10.35 22.08 -28.32
C VAL A 507 11.43 21.00 -28.27
N ASP A 508 12.65 21.35 -28.65
CA ASP A 508 13.83 20.52 -28.40
C ASP A 508 14.37 20.73 -26.97
N ALA A 509 15.48 20.06 -26.65
CA ALA A 509 16.12 20.17 -25.34
C ALA A 509 16.72 21.56 -25.06
N ALA A 510 16.95 22.38 -26.09
CA ALA A 510 17.42 23.76 -25.97
C ALA A 510 16.26 24.77 -25.87
N GLY A 511 15.01 24.31 -25.97
CA GLY A 511 13.81 25.14 -25.91
C GLY A 511 13.40 25.76 -27.24
N ALA A 512 14.03 25.36 -28.36
CA ALA A 512 13.65 25.81 -29.69
C ALA A 512 12.45 25.01 -30.21
N ALA A 513 11.48 25.68 -30.84
CA ALA A 513 10.30 25.03 -31.40
C ALA A 513 10.68 24.05 -32.52
N ILE A 514 10.12 22.84 -32.47
CA ILE A 514 10.35 21.77 -33.46
C ILE A 514 9.08 21.39 -34.22
N GLY A 515 7.97 22.07 -33.96
CA GLY A 515 6.68 21.87 -34.61
C GLY A 515 5.72 23.04 -34.34
N PRO A 516 4.54 23.03 -34.98
CA PRO A 516 3.54 24.08 -34.78
C PRO A 516 2.97 24.06 -33.36
N GLU A 517 2.43 25.20 -32.92
CA GLU A 517 1.67 25.27 -31.68
C GLU A 517 0.36 24.49 -31.81
N GLU A 518 0.03 23.70 -30.80
CA GLU A 518 -1.24 23.01 -30.67
C GLU A 518 -2.15 23.79 -29.72
N VAL A 519 -3.34 24.14 -30.18
CA VAL A 519 -4.30 24.98 -29.47
C VAL A 519 -5.52 24.16 -29.08
N PHE A 520 -5.87 24.21 -27.80
CA PHE A 520 -7.04 23.54 -27.25
C PHE A 520 -7.90 24.57 -26.53
N ASP A 521 -9.18 24.64 -26.88
CA ASP A 521 -10.16 25.52 -26.24
C ASP A 521 -11.13 24.69 -25.41
N GLY A 522 -11.60 25.27 -24.31
CA GLY A 522 -12.60 24.67 -23.45
C GLY A 522 -13.39 25.72 -22.70
N THR A 523 -14.59 25.36 -22.25
CA THR A 523 -15.50 26.28 -21.55
C THR A 523 -15.77 25.77 -20.15
N VAL A 524 -15.44 26.57 -19.13
CA VAL A 524 -15.91 26.36 -17.77
C VAL A 524 -17.36 26.84 -17.71
N VAL A 525 -18.29 25.90 -17.58
CA VAL A 525 -19.72 26.16 -17.60
C VAL A 525 -20.21 26.62 -16.23
N GLY A 526 -20.91 27.75 -16.18
CA GLY A 526 -21.47 28.29 -14.95
C GLY A 526 -22.89 27.85 -14.63
N SER A 527 -23.54 28.60 -13.75
CA SER A 527 -24.92 28.31 -13.31
C SER A 527 -25.80 29.53 -13.23
N SER A 528 -27.08 29.35 -13.54
CA SER A 528 -28.14 30.28 -13.13
C SER A 528 -28.75 29.94 -11.76
N THR A 529 -28.35 28.85 -11.11
CA THR A 529 -29.01 28.38 -9.86
C THR A 529 -28.08 28.01 -8.71
N THR A 530 -26.80 27.73 -8.98
CA THR A 530 -25.84 27.35 -7.93
C THR A 530 -24.65 28.30 -7.91
N ARG A 531 -24.14 28.56 -6.71
CA ARG A 531 -22.92 29.32 -6.44
C ARG A 531 -21.74 28.41 -6.05
N SER A 532 -21.92 27.08 -6.16
CA SER A 532 -20.88 26.10 -5.88
C SER A 532 -19.76 26.15 -6.93
N THR A 533 -18.60 25.56 -6.57
CA THR A 533 -17.44 25.41 -7.45
C THR A 533 -17.85 24.95 -8.85
N ARG A 534 -17.30 25.61 -9.86
CA ARG A 534 -17.41 25.22 -11.26
C ARG A 534 -16.03 24.89 -11.78
N ALA A 535 -15.88 23.76 -12.47
CA ALA A 535 -14.59 23.32 -12.96
C ALA A 535 -14.70 22.60 -14.31
N LEU A 536 -13.58 22.62 -15.03
CA LEU A 536 -13.34 21.90 -16.28
C LEU A 536 -11.98 21.18 -16.18
N THR A 537 -11.96 19.91 -16.54
CA THR A 537 -10.72 19.21 -16.88
C THR A 537 -10.58 19.13 -18.39
N MET A 538 -9.51 19.70 -18.90
CA MET A 538 -9.07 19.52 -20.29
C MET A 538 -8.08 18.36 -20.33
N ASP A 539 -8.53 17.20 -20.78
CA ASP A 539 -7.69 16.04 -21.08
C ASP A 539 -7.49 15.97 -22.60
N VAL A 540 -6.36 16.47 -23.06
CA VAL A 540 -6.06 16.68 -24.48
C VAL A 540 -4.93 15.77 -24.95
N SER A 541 -5.05 15.26 -26.18
CA SER A 541 -3.99 14.47 -26.83
C SER A 541 -3.11 15.37 -27.68
N LEU A 542 -1.81 15.20 -27.57
CA LEU A 542 -0.79 15.93 -28.32
C LEU A 542 -0.49 15.20 -29.63
N SER A 543 -0.45 15.92 -30.74
CA SER A 543 -0.21 15.34 -32.06
C SER A 543 1.27 15.14 -32.37
N ALA A 544 2.14 16.02 -31.89
CA ALA A 544 3.58 15.88 -32.06
C ALA A 544 4.19 14.87 -31.07
N THR A 545 5.24 14.18 -31.49
CA THR A 545 6.03 13.32 -30.60
C THR A 545 7.21 14.11 -30.05
N SER A 546 7.07 14.71 -28.88
CA SER A 546 8.17 15.39 -28.19
C SER A 546 8.27 15.02 -26.71
N ARG A 547 9.51 15.00 -26.21
CA ARG A 547 9.83 14.87 -24.78
C ARG A 547 9.79 16.20 -24.04
N TYR A 548 9.82 17.31 -24.79
CA TYR A 548 9.84 18.67 -24.26
C TYR A 548 8.73 19.50 -24.89
N TRP A 549 8.00 20.22 -24.05
CA TRP A 549 6.87 21.06 -24.47
C TRP A 549 6.88 22.36 -23.71
N LYS A 550 6.52 23.45 -24.37
CA LYS A 550 6.17 24.71 -23.72
C LYS A 550 4.65 24.85 -23.66
N VAL A 551 4.11 25.13 -22.49
CA VAL A 551 2.67 25.18 -22.28
C VAL A 551 2.27 26.47 -21.58
N TYR A 552 1.23 27.13 -22.07
CA TYR A 552 0.61 28.27 -21.40
C TYR A 552 -0.91 28.16 -21.50
N ALA A 553 -1.60 28.87 -20.60
CA ALA A 553 -3.06 28.99 -20.66
C ALA A 553 -3.51 30.44 -20.51
N ARG A 554 -4.66 30.77 -21.08
CA ARG A 554 -5.30 32.10 -20.96
C ARG A 554 -6.82 31.99 -21.00
N ARG A 555 -7.51 33.00 -20.47
CA ARG A 555 -8.96 33.20 -20.65
C ARG A 555 -9.21 33.93 -21.97
N LEU A 556 -10.34 33.62 -22.63
CA LEU A 556 -10.70 34.20 -23.92
C LEU A 556 -11.81 35.26 -23.83
N ASN A 557 -12.69 35.20 -22.83
CA ASN A 557 -13.77 36.18 -22.70
C ASN A 557 -13.32 37.45 -21.96
N PRO A 558 -13.86 38.62 -22.34
CA PRO A 558 -13.71 39.84 -21.56
C PRO A 558 -14.47 39.76 -20.22
N LYS A 559 -14.24 40.72 -19.34
CA LYS A 559 -15.01 40.89 -18.11
C LYS A 559 -16.36 41.54 -18.46
N ASP A 560 -17.44 41.03 -17.87
CA ASP A 560 -18.78 41.62 -18.04
C ASP A 560 -18.91 42.85 -17.12
N THR A 561 -18.58 44.03 -17.63
CA THR A 561 -18.66 45.32 -16.92
C THR A 561 -20.00 46.04 -17.14
N GLY A 562 -20.82 45.58 -18.09
CA GLY A 562 -22.11 46.20 -18.43
C GLY A 562 -23.29 45.67 -17.61
N PHE A 563 -23.09 44.61 -16.83
CA PHE A 563 -24.15 44.01 -16.02
C PHE A 563 -24.41 44.83 -14.74
N GLY A 564 -25.66 45.27 -14.56
CA GLY A 564 -26.11 46.00 -13.37
C GLY A 564 -26.26 45.09 -12.14
N GLY A 565 -25.15 44.63 -11.57
CA GLY A 565 -25.12 43.71 -10.44
C GLY A 565 -23.71 43.16 -10.16
N GLN A 566 -23.61 42.05 -9.44
CA GLN A 566 -22.34 41.37 -9.17
C GLN A 566 -22.07 40.29 -10.22
N VAL A 567 -20.86 40.30 -10.80
CA VAL A 567 -20.38 39.22 -11.69
C VAL A 567 -19.29 38.43 -10.97
N VAL A 568 -19.47 37.11 -10.88
CA VAL A 568 -18.50 36.15 -10.34
C VAL A 568 -17.97 35.29 -11.47
N ASP A 569 -16.76 35.60 -11.93
CA ASP A 569 -16.16 35.00 -13.12
C ASP A 569 -14.67 34.63 -12.99
N GLU A 570 -14.15 34.55 -11.75
CA GLU A 570 -12.76 34.18 -11.49
C GLU A 570 -12.50 32.72 -11.88
N ILE A 571 -11.52 32.50 -12.75
CA ILE A 571 -11.02 31.17 -13.12
C ILE A 571 -9.56 31.04 -12.76
N LYS A 572 -9.21 29.94 -12.08
CA LYS A 572 -7.84 29.57 -11.74
C LYS A 572 -7.35 28.37 -12.54
N TRP A 573 -6.12 28.44 -13.04
CA TRP A 573 -5.41 27.29 -13.60
C TRP A 573 -4.76 26.51 -12.45
N ARG A 574 -5.43 25.44 -12.01
CA ARG A 574 -5.10 24.76 -10.76
C ARG A 574 -4.00 23.71 -10.90
N ASP A 575 -4.14 22.84 -11.90
CA ASP A 575 -3.20 21.74 -12.12
C ASP A 575 -2.86 21.60 -13.59
N LEU A 576 -1.64 21.17 -13.86
CA LEU A 576 -1.21 20.64 -15.15
C LEU A 576 -0.44 19.33 -14.93
N TYR A 577 -0.86 18.27 -15.61
CA TYR A 577 -0.17 17.00 -15.65
C TYR A 577 0.32 16.72 -17.07
N GLN A 578 1.58 16.32 -17.19
CA GLN A 578 2.06 15.62 -18.38
C GLN A 578 1.67 14.15 -18.27
N ALA A 579 1.16 13.57 -19.35
CA ALA A 579 0.68 12.21 -19.36
C ALA A 579 1.07 11.47 -20.65
N THR A 580 1.31 10.17 -20.52
CA THR A 580 1.50 9.26 -21.64
C THR A 580 0.67 8.00 -21.40
N PRO A 581 -0.19 7.59 -22.36
CA PRO A 581 -0.91 6.32 -22.25
C PRO A 581 0.05 5.14 -22.10
N VAL A 582 -0.32 4.18 -21.25
CA VAL A 582 0.41 2.93 -21.12
C VAL A 582 -0.10 1.96 -22.17
N ASP A 583 0.75 1.62 -23.15
CA ASP A 583 0.40 0.74 -24.25
C ASP A 583 0.39 -0.77 -23.85
N MET A 584 0.85 -1.10 -22.64
CA MET A 584 0.82 -2.48 -22.13
C MET A 584 -0.62 -2.94 -21.90
N PRO A 585 -1.04 -4.11 -22.44
CA PRO A 585 -2.37 -4.64 -22.21
C PRO A 585 -2.57 -5.11 -20.78
N HIS A 586 -1.53 -5.59 -20.10
CA HIS A 586 -1.54 -6.00 -18.69
C HIS A 586 -0.12 -5.94 -18.08
N PHE A 587 -0.02 -6.06 -16.75
CA PHE A 587 1.24 -5.94 -16.00
C PHE A 587 1.84 -7.30 -15.59
N GLY A 588 1.48 -8.35 -16.33
CA GLY A 588 1.90 -9.73 -16.08
C GLY A 588 1.12 -10.41 -14.95
N ASP A 589 1.81 -11.23 -14.16
CA ASP A 589 1.23 -12.05 -13.08
C ASP A 589 0.95 -11.22 -11.81
N VAL A 590 0.17 -10.15 -11.89
CA VAL A 590 -0.14 -9.27 -10.74
C VAL A 590 -1.61 -8.91 -10.71
N THR A 591 -2.13 -8.69 -9.50
CA THR A 591 -3.46 -8.12 -9.30
C THR A 591 -3.33 -6.63 -9.01
N ILE A 592 -4.07 -5.80 -9.73
CA ILE A 592 -4.05 -4.34 -9.62
C ILE A 592 -5.44 -3.79 -9.28
N ALA A 593 -5.47 -2.62 -8.65
CA ALA A 593 -6.69 -1.88 -8.36
C ALA A 593 -6.61 -0.49 -9.02
N GLN A 594 -7.60 -0.16 -9.84
CA GLN A 594 -7.83 1.20 -10.32
C GLN A 594 -8.91 1.85 -9.45
N THR A 595 -8.68 3.08 -9.01
CA THR A 595 -9.65 3.82 -8.20
C THR A 595 -9.97 5.17 -8.82
N LYS A 596 -11.21 5.61 -8.58
CA LYS A 596 -11.70 6.96 -8.86
C LYS A 596 -12.48 7.41 -7.62
N THR A 597 -11.88 8.24 -6.77
CA THR A 597 -12.46 8.63 -5.48
C THR A 597 -12.72 10.13 -5.41
N MET A 598 -13.83 10.54 -4.80
CA MET A 598 -14.12 11.96 -4.56
C MET A 598 -13.10 12.55 -3.59
N ALA A 599 -12.60 13.75 -3.90
CA ALA A 599 -11.90 14.57 -2.93
C ALA A 599 -12.95 15.35 -2.12
N THR A 600 -12.92 15.22 -0.79
CA THR A 600 -13.82 15.97 0.10
C THR A 600 -13.43 17.45 0.11
N ASP A 601 -14.38 18.33 -0.22
CA ASP A 601 -14.20 19.79 -0.14
C ASP A 601 -13.86 20.23 1.29
N GLY A 602 -12.75 20.95 1.46
CA GLY A 602 -12.37 21.61 2.72
C GLY A 602 -11.12 21.09 3.45
N ALA A 603 -10.47 20.01 2.99
CA ALA A 603 -9.23 19.54 3.61
C ALA A 603 -8.00 20.27 3.03
N LEU A 604 -7.50 21.28 3.76
CA LEU A 604 -6.15 21.85 3.56
C LEU A 604 -5.03 20.84 3.88
N ALA A 605 -5.38 19.65 4.40
CA ALA A 605 -4.46 18.54 4.62
C ALA A 605 -4.37 17.65 3.37
N VAL A 606 -3.16 17.24 3.01
CA VAL A 606 -2.93 16.16 2.04
C VAL A 606 -3.79 14.97 2.48
N LYS A 607 -4.76 14.55 1.66
CA LYS A 607 -5.56 13.35 1.95
C LYS A 607 -4.61 12.15 1.98
N ASP A 608 -4.43 11.56 3.16
CA ASP A 608 -3.72 10.30 3.29
C ASP A 608 -4.51 9.22 2.54
N ARG A 609 -3.87 8.60 1.54
CA ARG A 609 -4.49 7.51 0.78
C ARG A 609 -4.46 6.27 1.65
N LYS A 610 -5.64 5.77 2.03
CA LYS A 610 -5.77 4.64 2.96
C LYS A 610 -6.66 3.53 2.38
N LEU A 611 -6.69 3.39 1.05
CA LEU A 611 -7.37 2.27 0.43
C LEU A 611 -6.71 0.97 0.89
N ASN A 612 -7.52 0.10 1.46
CA ASN A 612 -7.11 -1.21 1.92
C ASN A 612 -8.18 -2.25 1.59
N MET A 613 -7.77 -3.52 1.53
CA MET A 613 -8.67 -4.62 1.22
C MET A 613 -8.20 -5.91 1.87
N LEU A 614 -9.14 -6.71 2.39
CA LEU A 614 -8.82 -8.08 2.81
C LEU A 614 -8.65 -8.94 1.56
N VAL A 615 -7.49 -9.56 1.42
CA VAL A 615 -7.17 -10.44 0.29
C VAL A 615 -6.79 -11.82 0.80
N THR A 616 -7.28 -12.86 0.13
CA THR A 616 -6.86 -14.24 0.34
C THR A 616 -6.17 -14.76 -0.90
N ARG A 617 -4.96 -15.26 -0.76
CA ARG A 617 -4.17 -15.81 -1.87
C ARG A 617 -4.86 -17.03 -2.48
N CYS A 618 -5.11 -17.01 -3.79
CA CYS A 618 -5.63 -18.18 -4.51
C CYS A 618 -4.47 -19.04 -5.06
N LEU A 619 -4.42 -20.32 -4.68
CA LEU A 619 -3.37 -21.27 -5.08
C LEU A 619 -3.97 -22.55 -5.67
N PRO A 620 -3.19 -23.30 -6.48
CA PRO A 620 -3.57 -24.63 -6.91
C PRO A 620 -3.83 -25.57 -5.73
N ALA A 621 -4.99 -26.22 -5.69
CA ALA A 621 -5.23 -27.31 -4.73
C ALA A 621 -4.51 -28.60 -5.16
N ARG A 622 -4.02 -29.37 -4.19
CA ARG A 622 -3.40 -30.68 -4.43
C ARG A 622 -4.45 -31.72 -4.80
N VAL A 623 -4.19 -32.50 -5.85
CA VAL A 623 -5.05 -33.61 -6.29
C VAL A 623 -4.54 -34.93 -5.74
N SER A 624 -3.30 -35.31 -6.06
CA SER A 624 -2.62 -36.49 -5.52
C SER A 624 -1.12 -36.45 -5.84
N GLY A 625 -0.27 -37.03 -4.98
CA GLY A 625 1.17 -37.07 -5.20
C GLY A 625 1.74 -35.67 -5.45
N SER A 626 2.42 -35.48 -6.58
CA SER A 626 2.98 -34.20 -7.04
C SER A 626 2.06 -33.42 -8.01
N THR A 627 0.80 -33.83 -8.16
CA THR A 627 -0.14 -33.23 -9.10
C THR A 627 -1.04 -32.20 -8.42
N PHE A 628 -1.11 -31.01 -9.01
CA PHE A 628 -1.94 -29.89 -8.57
C PHE A 628 -2.97 -29.53 -9.64
N SER A 629 -4.08 -28.95 -9.19
CA SER A 629 -5.15 -28.44 -10.06
C SER A 629 -4.69 -27.23 -10.90
N THR A 630 -5.40 -26.95 -11.99
CA THR A 630 -5.21 -25.72 -12.77
C THR A 630 -6.07 -24.57 -12.25
N GLU A 631 -7.20 -24.88 -11.63
CA GLU A 631 -8.05 -23.92 -10.92
C GLU A 631 -7.38 -23.48 -9.61
N LEU A 632 -7.58 -22.22 -9.23
CA LEU A 632 -6.97 -21.62 -8.06
C LEU A 632 -8.04 -21.39 -6.99
N TYR A 633 -7.74 -21.77 -5.75
CA TYR A 633 -8.66 -21.64 -4.61
C TYR A 633 -8.05 -20.78 -3.51
N PRO A 634 -8.84 -19.90 -2.86
CA PRO A 634 -8.37 -19.14 -1.71
C PRO A 634 -7.94 -20.09 -0.59
N THR A 635 -6.76 -19.88 -0.01
CA THR A 635 -6.26 -20.80 1.03
C THR A 635 -5.32 -20.13 2.02
N ASN A 636 -5.45 -20.56 3.28
CA ASN A 636 -4.50 -20.30 4.36
C ASN A 636 -3.67 -21.56 4.71
N ASP A 637 -3.95 -22.70 4.07
CA ASP A 637 -3.34 -23.99 4.38
C ASP A 637 -1.83 -23.98 4.13
N VAL A 638 -1.07 -24.31 5.17
CA VAL A 638 0.39 -24.26 5.15
C VAL A 638 1.01 -25.21 4.12
N ALA A 639 0.43 -26.39 3.91
CA ALA A 639 0.96 -27.37 2.97
C ALA A 639 0.82 -26.89 1.52
N THR A 640 -0.34 -26.32 1.18
CA THR A 640 -0.62 -25.71 -0.12
C THR A 640 0.27 -24.49 -0.36
N ILE A 641 0.42 -23.63 0.66
CA ILE A 641 1.29 -22.45 0.60
C ILE A 641 2.75 -22.86 0.39
N LEU A 642 3.28 -23.82 1.17
CA LEU A 642 4.65 -24.30 1.01
C LEU A 642 4.87 -24.95 -0.35
N SER A 643 3.89 -25.72 -0.84
CA SER A 643 3.96 -26.32 -2.18
C SER A 643 4.10 -25.25 -3.26
N ALA A 644 3.26 -24.20 -3.20
CA ALA A 644 3.34 -23.09 -4.13
C ALA A 644 4.66 -22.32 -4.02
N VAL A 645 5.11 -22.02 -2.80
CA VAL A 645 6.39 -21.32 -2.54
C VAL A 645 7.59 -22.10 -3.08
N CYS A 646 7.59 -23.43 -2.93
CA CYS A 646 8.67 -24.28 -3.43
C CYS A 646 8.71 -24.32 -4.95
N LEU A 647 7.55 -24.51 -5.59
CA LEU A 647 7.43 -24.64 -7.05
C LEU A 647 7.54 -23.30 -7.78
N ASP A 648 7.40 -22.18 -7.09
CA ASP A 648 7.44 -20.85 -7.70
C ASP A 648 8.81 -20.53 -8.33
N PRO A 649 8.89 -20.21 -9.64
CA PRO A 649 10.16 -19.94 -10.32
C PRO A 649 10.93 -18.72 -9.80
N ARG A 650 10.26 -17.79 -9.09
CA ARG A 650 10.87 -16.58 -8.53
C ARG A 650 11.21 -16.72 -7.05
N ILE A 651 10.69 -17.73 -6.35
CA ILE A 651 10.93 -17.93 -4.91
C ILE A 651 11.78 -19.18 -4.68
N GLY A 652 11.18 -20.38 -4.77
CA GLY A 652 11.89 -21.62 -4.50
C GLY A 652 12.60 -22.21 -5.72
N ASN A 653 11.96 -22.12 -6.89
CA ASN A 653 12.40 -22.76 -8.14
C ASN A 653 12.83 -24.22 -7.92
N ARG A 654 12.04 -24.96 -7.14
CA ARG A 654 12.25 -26.40 -6.89
C ARG A 654 11.50 -27.21 -7.93
N THR A 655 12.05 -28.36 -8.25
CA THR A 655 11.33 -29.40 -9.00
C THR A 655 10.40 -30.19 -8.07
N PRO A 656 9.32 -30.78 -8.58
CA PRO A 656 8.44 -31.63 -7.76
C PRO A 656 9.16 -32.82 -7.09
N ALA A 657 10.30 -33.27 -7.62
CA ALA A 657 11.10 -34.34 -7.01
C ALA A 657 11.91 -33.89 -5.77
N GLU A 658 12.09 -32.58 -5.58
CA GLU A 658 12.80 -32.00 -4.45
C GLU A 658 11.86 -31.65 -3.27
N VAL A 659 10.57 -32.00 -3.36
CA VAL A 659 9.57 -31.67 -2.33
C VAL A 659 8.74 -32.93 -2.03
N ASP A 660 8.67 -33.31 -0.76
CA ASP A 660 7.82 -34.40 -0.32
C ASP A 660 6.41 -33.89 0.00
N PHE A 661 5.56 -33.81 -1.03
CA PHE A 661 4.19 -33.33 -0.86
C PHE A 661 3.33 -34.23 0.03
N ASP A 662 3.57 -35.54 0.08
CA ASP A 662 2.86 -36.43 1.00
C ASP A 662 3.15 -36.01 2.44
N ASN A 663 4.44 -35.87 2.79
CA ASN A 663 4.84 -35.40 4.10
C ASN A 663 4.27 -34.01 4.44
N LEU A 664 4.28 -33.04 3.52
CA LEU A 664 3.73 -31.71 3.81
C LEU A 664 2.25 -31.77 4.22
N PHE A 665 1.44 -32.51 3.48
CA PHE A 665 -0.01 -32.60 3.71
C PHE A 665 -0.36 -33.51 4.89
N ASP A 666 0.36 -34.62 5.06
CA ASP A 666 0.18 -35.52 6.20
C ASP A 666 0.55 -34.81 7.50
N THR A 667 1.65 -34.04 7.51
CA THR A 667 2.03 -33.23 8.67
C THR A 667 1.00 -32.13 8.96
N ALA A 668 0.45 -31.46 7.93
CA ALA A 668 -0.62 -30.48 8.14
C ALA A 668 -1.89 -31.13 8.72
N ALA A 669 -2.26 -32.33 8.27
CA ALA A 669 -3.38 -33.10 8.83
C ALA A 669 -3.09 -33.54 10.28
N GLU A 670 -1.86 -33.99 10.57
CA GLU A 670 -1.41 -34.37 11.90
C GLU A 670 -1.50 -33.20 12.88
N ILE A 671 -1.06 -32.00 12.50
CA ILE A 671 -1.16 -30.78 13.32
C ILE A 671 -2.61 -30.50 13.70
N ARG A 672 -3.53 -30.54 12.72
CA ARG A 672 -4.96 -30.33 12.96
C ARG A 672 -5.55 -31.37 13.89
N GLY A 673 -5.22 -32.64 13.69
CA GLY A 673 -5.65 -33.73 14.56
C GLY A 673 -5.10 -33.61 15.98
N TYR A 674 -3.84 -33.19 16.11
CA TYR A 674 -3.17 -33.03 17.40
C TYR A 674 -3.72 -31.87 18.22
N PHE A 675 -4.00 -30.72 17.61
CA PHE A 675 -4.53 -29.55 18.34
C PHE A 675 -6.05 -29.50 18.40
N GLY A 676 -6.76 -30.22 17.52
CA GLY A 676 -8.22 -30.32 17.52
C GLY A 676 -8.95 -29.14 16.85
N PHE A 677 -8.25 -28.26 16.14
CA PHE A 677 -8.87 -27.16 15.37
C PHE A 677 -8.15 -26.92 14.04
N PRO A 678 -8.89 -26.63 12.95
CA PRO A 678 -8.34 -26.60 11.58
C PRO A 678 -7.33 -25.46 11.35
N GLU A 679 -7.52 -24.31 12.01
CA GLU A 679 -6.70 -23.10 11.87
C GLU A 679 -5.32 -23.23 12.54
N SER A 680 -4.99 -24.39 13.13
CA SER A 680 -3.66 -24.68 13.71
C SER A 680 -2.58 -24.84 12.64
N ALA A 681 -2.98 -25.16 11.41
CA ALA A 681 -2.12 -25.33 10.24
C ALA A 681 -2.26 -24.17 9.22
N ASP A 682 -2.68 -22.99 9.69
CA ASP A 682 -2.81 -21.79 8.87
C ASP A 682 -1.54 -20.95 8.87
N PHE A 683 -1.27 -20.29 7.74
CA PHE A 683 -0.23 -19.28 7.58
C PHE A 683 -0.78 -18.08 6.80
N SER A 684 -0.47 -16.86 7.23
CA SER A 684 -0.87 -15.63 6.54
C SER A 684 0.16 -14.51 6.70
N TYR A 685 0.81 -14.12 5.59
CA TYR A 685 1.84 -13.07 5.62
C TYR A 685 2.10 -12.45 4.24
N THR A 686 2.66 -11.23 4.22
CA THR A 686 3.15 -10.56 3.01
C THR A 686 4.68 -10.59 2.98
N PHE A 687 5.26 -11.31 2.02
CA PHE A 687 6.70 -11.23 1.73
C PHE A 687 6.98 -10.11 0.73
N ALA A 688 7.57 -9.02 1.21
CA ALA A 688 7.87 -7.84 0.37
C ALA A 688 9.33 -7.37 0.45
N ALA A 689 10.16 -8.05 1.26
CA ALA A 689 11.59 -7.77 1.37
C ALA A 689 12.35 -8.32 0.14
N ASP A 690 13.30 -7.53 -0.35
CA ASP A 690 14.16 -7.84 -1.51
C ASP A 690 15.28 -8.83 -1.17
N ASN A 691 15.66 -8.94 0.09
CA ASN A 691 16.76 -9.77 0.59
C ASN A 691 16.32 -11.06 1.32
N LEU A 692 15.03 -11.43 1.28
CA LEU A 692 14.57 -12.66 1.92
C LEU A 692 14.93 -13.90 1.08
N SER A 693 15.71 -14.81 1.67
CA SER A 693 16.06 -16.07 1.03
C SER A 693 14.91 -17.09 1.06
N PHE A 694 14.95 -18.07 0.13
CA PHE A 694 14.00 -19.18 0.12
C PHE A 694 13.98 -19.96 1.45
N GLN A 695 15.16 -20.18 2.05
CA GLN A 695 15.27 -20.92 3.31
C GLN A 695 14.63 -20.16 4.47
N GLU A 696 14.82 -18.83 4.53
CA GLU A 696 14.15 -17.99 5.53
C GLU A 696 12.64 -18.01 5.34
N ALA A 697 12.13 -17.89 4.10
CA ALA A 697 10.70 -17.95 3.82
C ALA A 697 10.07 -19.28 4.25
N VAL A 698 10.67 -20.42 3.87
CA VAL A 698 10.19 -21.76 4.28
C VAL A 698 10.28 -21.95 5.80
N THR A 699 11.34 -21.44 6.43
CA THR A 699 11.50 -21.49 7.90
C THR A 699 10.44 -20.68 8.61
N SER A 700 10.14 -19.46 8.13
CA SER A 700 9.07 -18.62 8.68
C SER A 700 7.70 -19.29 8.54
N ILE A 701 7.41 -19.91 7.39
CA ILE A 701 6.15 -20.61 7.15
C ILE A 701 6.03 -21.84 8.07
N ALA A 702 7.06 -22.68 8.13
CA ALA A 702 7.04 -23.89 8.95
C ALA A 702 6.94 -23.60 10.46
N ARG A 703 7.65 -22.58 10.96
CA ARG A 703 7.63 -22.23 12.38
C ARG A 703 6.29 -21.66 12.85
N ALA A 704 5.53 -21.01 11.96
CA ALA A 704 4.18 -20.55 12.27
C ALA A 704 3.23 -21.70 12.64
N VAL A 705 3.49 -22.91 12.12
CA VAL A 705 2.69 -24.12 12.34
C VAL A 705 3.46 -25.18 13.13
N PHE A 706 4.27 -24.76 14.11
CA PHE A 706 4.96 -25.66 15.06
C PHE A 706 5.96 -26.65 14.42
N CYS A 707 6.40 -26.38 13.19
CA CYS A 707 7.28 -27.27 12.44
C CYS A 707 8.71 -26.73 12.28
N GLN A 708 9.64 -27.64 12.03
CA GLN A 708 10.95 -27.35 11.46
C GLN A 708 11.03 -27.89 10.02
N PRO A 709 11.46 -27.09 9.04
CA PRO A 709 11.75 -27.60 7.72
C PRO A 709 13.12 -28.28 7.74
N TYR A 710 13.24 -29.41 7.05
CA TYR A 710 14.51 -30.11 6.89
C TYR A 710 14.61 -30.74 5.51
N ARG A 711 15.81 -31.18 5.15
CA ARG A 711 16.05 -31.90 3.90
C ARG A 711 16.59 -33.29 4.20
N ARG A 712 16.11 -34.28 3.45
CA ARG A 712 16.73 -35.60 3.38
C ARG A 712 17.20 -35.82 1.96
N GLY A 713 18.52 -35.82 1.75
CA GLY A 713 19.08 -35.64 0.41
C GLY A 713 18.67 -34.29 -0.16
N SER A 714 18.12 -34.28 -1.37
CA SER A 714 17.58 -33.07 -2.02
C SER A 714 16.11 -32.79 -1.72
N VAL A 715 15.43 -33.64 -0.93
CA VAL A 715 13.98 -33.58 -0.74
C VAL A 715 13.63 -32.80 0.53
N LEU A 716 12.85 -31.72 0.39
CA LEU A 716 12.32 -30.90 1.46
C LEU A 716 11.15 -31.59 2.17
N ARG A 717 11.17 -31.54 3.51
CA ARG A 717 10.19 -32.13 4.42
C ARG A 717 9.90 -31.20 5.60
N LEU A 718 8.79 -31.43 6.28
CA LEU A 718 8.42 -30.83 7.56
C LEU A 718 8.52 -31.85 8.69
N PHE A 719 9.02 -31.39 9.82
CA PHE A 719 9.01 -32.10 11.09
C PHE A 719 8.15 -31.33 12.08
N PHE A 720 7.07 -31.95 12.56
CA PHE A 720 6.19 -31.37 13.57
C PHE A 720 6.71 -31.65 14.98
N GLU A 721 6.98 -30.59 15.73
CA GLU A 721 7.42 -30.71 17.13
C GLU A 721 6.22 -30.97 18.05
N ARG A 722 6.24 -32.10 18.76
CA ARG A 722 5.23 -32.48 19.76
C ARG A 722 5.83 -33.33 20.88
N ALA A 723 5.05 -33.56 21.94
CA ALA A 723 5.40 -34.51 22.99
C ALA A 723 5.58 -35.92 22.41
N THR A 724 6.66 -36.58 22.80
CA THR A 724 7.04 -37.94 22.37
C THR A 724 7.57 -38.75 23.55
N ASP A 725 7.32 -40.06 23.56
CA ASP A 725 7.72 -40.95 24.66
C ASP A 725 9.06 -41.65 24.42
N ASP A 726 9.43 -41.84 23.16
CA ASP A 726 10.67 -42.51 22.75
C ASP A 726 11.67 -41.53 22.15
N SER A 727 12.96 -41.85 22.33
CA SER A 727 14.05 -41.12 21.67
C SER A 727 14.38 -41.77 20.32
N VAL A 728 14.75 -40.96 19.33
CA VAL A 728 15.05 -41.39 17.96
C VAL A 728 16.46 -41.99 17.86
N LEU A 729 17.40 -41.40 18.59
CA LEU A 729 18.80 -41.82 18.64
C LEU A 729 19.35 -41.72 20.07
N LEU A 730 20.30 -42.58 20.43
CA LEU A 730 21.05 -42.49 21.68
C LEU A 730 22.50 -42.06 21.45
N PHE A 731 22.99 -41.17 22.31
CA PHE A 731 24.38 -40.70 22.31
C PHE A 731 25.13 -41.12 23.57
N ASN A 732 26.21 -41.85 23.38
CA ASN A 732 27.07 -42.40 24.42
C ASN A 732 28.56 -42.12 24.12
N HIS A 733 29.46 -42.62 24.95
CA HIS A 733 30.90 -42.36 24.78
C HIS A 733 31.47 -42.90 23.46
N ARG A 734 30.73 -43.72 22.72
CA ARG A 734 31.18 -44.33 21.47
C ARG A 734 30.83 -43.51 20.23
N ASN A 735 29.76 -42.71 20.30
CA ASN A 735 29.35 -41.82 19.22
C ASN A 735 29.53 -40.34 19.54
N LYS A 736 30.01 -40.01 20.74
CA LYS A 736 30.56 -38.70 21.08
C LYS A 736 32.09 -38.75 21.06
N LEU A 737 32.71 -37.72 20.48
CA LEU A 737 34.15 -37.59 20.46
C LEU A 737 34.65 -37.41 21.91
N PRO A 738 35.63 -38.20 22.38
CA PRO A 738 36.13 -38.12 23.76
C PRO A 738 36.58 -36.72 24.13
N GLY A 739 36.10 -36.22 25.28
CA GLY A 739 36.43 -34.88 25.79
C GLY A 739 35.73 -33.71 25.08
N SER A 740 34.87 -33.96 24.10
CA SER A 740 34.11 -32.89 23.41
C SER A 740 32.86 -32.44 24.17
N GLU A 741 32.32 -33.29 25.08
CA GLU A 741 31.06 -32.99 25.75
C GLU A 741 31.20 -31.87 26.79
N LYS A 742 30.30 -30.90 26.72
CA LYS A 742 30.11 -29.84 27.71
C LYS A 742 28.66 -29.83 28.15
N ARG A 743 28.41 -29.67 29.44
CA ARG A 743 27.06 -29.57 30.01
C ARG A 743 26.91 -28.32 30.85
N THR A 744 25.74 -27.70 30.73
CA THR A 744 25.29 -26.55 31.51
C THR A 744 23.96 -26.90 32.16
N GLU A 745 23.90 -26.88 33.49
CA GLU A 745 22.68 -27.06 34.28
C GLU A 745 22.20 -25.67 34.80
N ARG A 746 20.89 -25.39 34.95
CA ARG A 746 20.31 -24.03 35.22
C ARG A 746 19.19 -24.00 36.28
N PHE A 747 19.41 -23.25 37.40
CA PHE A 747 18.66 -22.82 38.66
C PHE A 747 17.51 -21.87 38.30
N GLY A 748 16.37 -22.31 37.75
CA GLY A 748 15.28 -21.39 37.35
C GLY A 748 15.17 -21.16 35.84
N TRP A 749 14.78 -19.94 35.43
CA TRP A 749 14.44 -19.59 34.03
C TRP A 749 15.62 -19.78 33.07
N ALA A 750 15.31 -20.24 31.85
CA ALA A 750 16.28 -20.64 30.84
C ALA A 750 17.18 -19.47 30.43
N GLU A 751 16.63 -18.29 30.18
CA GLU A 751 17.42 -17.08 29.94
C GLU A 751 17.55 -16.32 31.27
N ALA A 752 18.76 -16.26 31.83
CA ALA A 752 19.01 -15.59 33.13
C ALA A 752 18.59 -14.11 33.15
N ALA A 753 18.40 -13.51 31.97
CA ALA A 753 17.87 -12.18 31.82
C ALA A 753 16.33 -12.16 31.77
N ASN A 754 15.66 -13.19 31.25
CA ASN A 754 14.24 -13.12 30.90
C ASN A 754 13.34 -13.92 31.84
N ASP A 755 12.30 -13.26 32.34
CA ASP A 755 11.33 -13.77 33.32
C ASP A 755 9.91 -13.88 32.74
N GLY A 756 9.77 -13.69 31.43
CA GLY A 756 8.52 -13.80 30.70
C GLY A 756 8.69 -13.81 29.19
N ILE A 757 7.57 -13.93 28.47
CA ILE A 757 7.46 -13.83 27.02
C ILE A 757 6.49 -12.69 26.69
N GLU A 758 6.89 -11.85 25.73
CA GLU A 758 6.03 -10.94 24.99
C GLU A 758 5.91 -11.47 23.56
N PHE A 759 4.77 -12.09 23.25
CA PHE A 759 4.55 -12.73 21.96
C PHE A 759 3.64 -11.87 21.10
N GLN A 760 4.16 -11.35 19.99
CA GLN A 760 3.43 -10.44 19.10
C GLN A 760 2.95 -11.16 17.85
N TYR A 761 1.67 -11.00 17.56
CA TYR A 761 1.01 -11.48 16.34
C TYR A 761 0.06 -10.41 15.79
N VAL A 762 -0.42 -10.58 14.56
CA VAL A 762 -1.32 -9.62 13.91
C VAL A 762 -2.74 -10.15 13.94
N ASP A 763 -3.65 -9.42 14.58
CA ASP A 763 -5.07 -9.80 14.70
C ASP A 763 -5.76 -9.83 13.32
N PRO A 764 -6.57 -10.86 13.01
CA PRO A 764 -7.24 -10.99 11.71
C PRO A 764 -8.41 -10.01 11.53
N GLU A 765 -8.98 -9.45 12.59
CA GLU A 765 -10.17 -8.58 12.52
C GLU A 765 -9.81 -7.15 12.13
N ASP A 766 -8.81 -6.56 12.78
CA ASP A 766 -8.44 -5.13 12.66
C ASP A 766 -6.97 -4.90 12.24
N ASP A 767 -6.19 -5.96 12.03
CA ASP A 767 -4.75 -5.90 11.73
C ASP A 767 -3.90 -5.22 12.80
N ALA A 768 -4.43 -5.07 14.02
CA ALA A 768 -3.67 -4.58 15.16
C ALA A 768 -2.60 -5.60 15.57
N VAL A 769 -1.47 -5.09 16.04
CA VAL A 769 -0.45 -5.96 16.67
C VAL A 769 -0.88 -6.22 18.11
N VAL A 770 -1.23 -7.47 18.38
CA VAL A 770 -1.61 -7.93 19.71
C VAL A 770 -0.39 -8.57 20.38
N THR A 771 -0.11 -8.15 21.60
CA THR A 771 0.95 -8.74 22.43
C THR A 771 0.32 -9.66 23.48
N LEU A 772 0.64 -10.95 23.42
CA LEU A 772 0.33 -11.92 24.47
C LEU A 772 1.45 -11.91 25.50
N TYR A 773 1.09 -11.78 26.76
CA TYR A 773 2.02 -11.78 27.88
C TYR A 773 2.04 -13.13 28.57
N ARG A 774 3.23 -13.63 28.88
CA ARG A 774 3.43 -14.75 29.80
C ARG A 774 4.50 -14.38 30.83
N PRO A 775 4.20 -14.39 32.14
CA PRO A 775 2.91 -14.68 32.77
C PRO A 775 1.82 -13.66 32.39
N ALA A 776 0.55 -14.12 32.39
CA ALA A 776 -0.59 -13.32 31.92
C ALA A 776 -0.89 -12.08 32.79
N ASP A 777 -0.44 -12.10 34.05
CA ASP A 777 -0.55 -10.98 35.00
C ASP A 777 0.44 -9.84 34.72
N ARG A 778 1.31 -9.99 33.71
CA ARG A 778 2.35 -9.02 33.32
C ARG A 778 3.34 -8.72 34.45
N SER A 779 3.57 -9.69 35.34
CA SER A 779 4.55 -9.57 36.43
C SER A 779 6.01 -9.65 35.96
N ALA A 780 6.27 -10.02 34.69
CA ALA A 780 7.61 -10.07 34.12
C ALA A 780 8.25 -8.66 34.02
N ILE A 781 9.48 -8.54 34.48
CA ILE A 781 10.30 -7.33 34.47
C ILE A 781 11.11 -7.22 33.18
N ASN A 782 11.59 -8.33 32.63
CA ASN A 782 12.39 -8.39 31.42
C ASN A 782 11.91 -9.50 30.47
N PRO A 783 10.71 -9.39 29.88
CA PRO A 783 10.19 -10.41 29.00
C PRO A 783 11.00 -10.54 27.70
N LYS A 784 11.13 -11.76 27.18
CA LYS A 784 11.68 -12.03 25.84
C LYS A 784 10.62 -11.68 24.81
N ARG A 785 10.91 -10.69 23.96
CA ARG A 785 10.03 -10.30 22.86
C ARG A 785 10.20 -11.23 21.65
N ILE A 786 9.10 -11.82 21.20
CA ILE A 786 9.01 -12.68 20.02
C ILE A 786 8.02 -12.03 19.06
N GLU A 787 8.53 -11.60 17.91
CA GLU A 787 7.71 -11.08 16.82
C GLU A 787 7.49 -12.17 15.80
N THR A 788 6.23 -12.54 15.56
CA THR A 788 5.90 -13.63 14.66
C THR A 788 5.69 -13.18 13.23
N ILE A 789 5.94 -14.12 12.32
CA ILE A 789 5.65 -14.03 10.90
C ILE A 789 4.61 -15.11 10.60
N GLY A 790 3.51 -14.76 9.94
CA GLY A 790 2.53 -15.75 9.48
C GLY A 790 1.41 -16.12 10.44
N VAL A 791 1.54 -15.81 11.73
CA VAL A 791 0.56 -16.17 12.76
C VAL A 791 -0.47 -15.05 12.87
N ARG A 792 -1.72 -15.36 12.56
CA ARG A 792 -2.85 -14.44 12.74
C ARG A 792 -3.92 -14.95 13.70
N ASN A 793 -4.13 -16.25 13.79
CA ASN A 793 -5.13 -16.80 14.71
C ASN A 793 -4.67 -16.74 16.18
N THR A 794 -5.52 -16.20 17.06
CA THR A 794 -5.27 -16.10 18.50
C THR A 794 -5.01 -17.44 19.18
N LYS A 795 -5.70 -18.53 18.76
CA LYS A 795 -5.48 -19.87 19.35
C LYS A 795 -4.07 -20.38 19.04
N GLN A 796 -3.65 -20.27 17.78
CA GLN A 796 -2.30 -20.65 17.32
C GLN A 796 -1.21 -19.79 18.02
N ALA A 797 -1.42 -18.47 18.11
CA ALA A 797 -0.52 -17.56 18.80
C ALA A 797 -0.38 -17.89 20.30
N THR A 798 -1.49 -18.26 20.96
CA THR A 798 -1.52 -18.66 22.36
C THR A 798 -0.65 -19.89 22.60
N LEU A 799 -0.82 -20.95 21.81
CA LEU A 799 -0.05 -22.19 21.95
C LEU A 799 1.46 -21.97 21.70
N LEU A 800 1.82 -21.14 20.71
CA LEU A 800 3.21 -20.79 20.46
C LEU A 800 3.82 -19.98 21.62
N ALA A 801 3.08 -19.02 22.16
CA ALA A 801 3.49 -18.24 23.34
C ALA A 801 3.67 -19.13 24.58
N ASP A 802 2.74 -20.06 24.80
CA ASP A 802 2.79 -21.01 25.92
C ASP A 802 3.95 -22.00 25.77
N ARG A 803 4.19 -22.55 24.57
CA ARG A 803 5.38 -23.38 24.31
C ARG A 803 6.68 -22.61 24.55
N ALA A 804 6.78 -21.37 24.08
CA ALA A 804 7.96 -20.52 24.30
C ALA A 804 8.17 -20.25 25.79
N TYR A 805 7.11 -19.96 26.53
CA TYR A 805 7.15 -19.70 27.97
C TYR A 805 7.47 -20.95 28.79
N ASN A 806 6.88 -22.10 28.44
CA ASN A 806 7.16 -23.37 29.10
C ASN A 806 8.61 -23.81 28.85
N LYS A 807 9.13 -23.63 27.62
CA LYS A 807 10.57 -23.83 27.35
C LYS A 807 11.43 -22.89 28.18
N LEU A 808 11.07 -21.61 28.28
CA LEU A 808 11.76 -20.66 29.16
C LEU A 808 11.73 -21.09 30.64
N ARG A 809 10.67 -21.75 31.11
CA ARG A 809 10.55 -22.17 32.53
C ARG A 809 11.22 -23.49 32.86
N TYR A 810 11.10 -24.46 31.97
CA TYR A 810 11.46 -25.86 32.26
C TYR A 810 12.74 -26.31 31.54
N GLN A 811 13.40 -25.44 30.76
CA GLN A 811 14.74 -25.70 30.24
C GLN A 811 15.79 -25.53 31.35
N THR A 812 16.21 -26.68 31.90
CA THR A 812 17.19 -26.78 32.97
C THR A 812 18.56 -27.21 32.49
N THR A 813 18.67 -27.93 31.36
CA THR A 813 19.93 -28.54 30.92
C THR A 813 20.21 -28.18 29.47
N THR A 814 21.45 -27.87 29.17
CA THR A 814 21.97 -27.77 27.80
C THR A 814 23.25 -28.59 27.73
N ALA A 815 23.38 -29.44 26.72
CA ALA A 815 24.58 -30.22 26.48
C ALA A 815 25.07 -29.98 25.05
N GLN A 816 26.37 -29.98 24.87
CA GLN A 816 27.03 -29.85 23.59
C GLN A 816 28.04 -30.97 23.46
N ALA A 817 28.14 -31.61 22.30
CA ALA A 817 29.23 -32.52 22.00
C ALA A 817 29.47 -32.58 20.49
N THR A 818 30.68 -32.98 20.12
CA THR A 818 31.01 -33.34 18.74
C THR A 818 30.70 -34.82 18.57
N CYS A 819 29.78 -35.15 17.67
CA CYS A 819 29.27 -36.49 17.47
C CYS A 819 29.77 -37.12 16.16
N LEU A 820 29.70 -38.44 16.08
CA LEU A 820 29.98 -39.20 14.85
C LEU A 820 28.88 -38.99 13.78
N PRO A 821 29.12 -39.39 12.51
CA PRO A 821 28.26 -39.06 11.37
C PRO A 821 26.79 -39.51 11.49
N GLU A 822 26.44 -40.44 12.37
CA GLU A 822 25.04 -40.84 12.59
C GLU A 822 24.18 -39.66 13.08
N ALA A 823 24.79 -38.63 13.65
CA ALA A 823 24.14 -37.38 14.03
C ALA A 823 23.48 -36.64 12.85
N ASP A 824 23.93 -36.85 11.60
CA ASP A 824 23.33 -36.21 10.41
C ASP A 824 21.92 -36.73 10.11
N LEU A 825 21.53 -37.87 10.71
CA LEU A 825 20.21 -38.45 10.56
C LEU A 825 19.12 -37.69 11.34
N LEU A 826 19.54 -36.83 12.28
CA LEU A 826 18.65 -36.11 13.18
C LEU A 826 18.09 -34.84 12.56
N VAL A 827 16.85 -34.54 12.92
CA VAL A 827 16.18 -33.28 12.62
C VAL A 827 16.16 -32.40 13.87
N LEU A 828 16.24 -31.09 13.69
CA LEU A 828 16.07 -30.15 14.80
C LEU A 828 14.74 -30.43 15.51
N ARG A 829 14.76 -30.38 16.85
CA ARG A 829 13.65 -30.70 17.76
C ARG A 829 13.29 -32.17 17.88
N GLU A 830 14.04 -33.10 17.26
CA GLU A 830 13.90 -34.52 17.59
C GLU A 830 14.40 -34.81 19.01
N ARG A 831 13.74 -35.76 19.66
CA ARG A 831 14.13 -36.27 20.98
C ARG A 831 15.23 -37.31 20.84
N VAL A 832 16.32 -37.15 21.59
CA VAL A 832 17.47 -38.05 21.65
C VAL A 832 17.71 -38.48 23.09
N LEU A 833 18.26 -39.67 23.31
CA LEU A 833 18.74 -40.09 24.63
C LEU A 833 20.21 -39.73 24.76
N TRP A 834 20.60 -39.04 25.82
CA TRP A 834 21.93 -38.44 25.92
C TRP A 834 22.64 -38.86 27.22
N ALA A 835 23.64 -39.73 27.12
CA ALA A 835 24.46 -40.16 28.26
C ALA A 835 25.27 -38.98 28.82
N ASP A 836 25.48 -38.93 30.14
CA ASP A 836 26.36 -37.95 30.77
C ASP A 836 27.80 -38.48 30.83
N ASN A 837 28.58 -38.22 29.77
CA ASN A 837 29.99 -38.63 29.76
C ASN A 837 30.93 -37.58 30.39
N THR A 838 30.38 -36.53 31.00
CA THR A 838 31.17 -35.58 31.81
C THR A 838 31.41 -36.10 33.24
N ARG A 839 30.60 -37.07 33.68
CA ARG A 839 30.69 -37.69 35.02
C ARG A 839 31.40 -39.05 34.96
N SER A 840 32.09 -39.40 36.04
CA SER A 840 32.56 -40.76 36.26
C SER A 840 31.38 -41.69 36.59
N GLY A 841 31.32 -42.87 35.96
CA GLY A 841 30.27 -43.87 36.24
C GLY A 841 29.19 -44.00 35.18
N ALA A 842 29.31 -43.32 34.03
CA ALA A 842 28.47 -43.60 32.87
C ALA A 842 28.59 -45.09 32.47
N MET A 843 27.46 -45.79 32.42
CA MET A 843 27.38 -47.20 32.08
C MET A 843 26.87 -47.36 30.65
N ASP A 844 27.72 -47.10 29.67
CA ASP A 844 27.32 -47.03 28.27
C ASP A 844 28.31 -47.74 27.36
N GLY A 845 27.95 -47.99 26.09
CA GLY A 845 28.81 -48.70 25.15
C GLY A 845 28.09 -49.35 23.98
N TYR A 846 28.58 -50.51 23.53
CA TYR A 846 27.98 -51.28 22.44
C TYR A 846 27.92 -52.78 22.78
N VAL A 847 26.99 -53.49 22.15
CA VAL A 847 26.83 -54.93 22.33
C VAL A 847 27.87 -55.69 21.51
N LYS A 848 28.65 -56.55 22.18
CA LYS A 848 29.70 -57.39 21.59
C LYS A 848 29.19 -58.77 21.14
N GLY A 849 28.11 -59.25 21.75
CA GLY A 849 27.53 -60.55 21.47
C GLY A 849 26.13 -60.66 22.07
N VAL A 850 25.30 -61.53 21.49
CA VAL A 850 23.96 -61.84 21.98
C VAL A 850 23.74 -63.35 21.94
N GLN A 851 23.18 -63.90 23.01
CA GLN A 851 22.74 -65.29 23.09
C GLN A 851 21.40 -65.33 23.82
N GLY A 852 20.32 -65.65 23.10
CA GLY A 852 18.96 -65.49 23.58
C GLY A 852 18.69 -64.05 24.00
N LEU A 853 18.28 -63.87 25.26
CA LEU A 853 18.10 -62.56 25.90
C LEU A 853 19.33 -62.08 26.69
N GLU A 854 20.43 -62.83 26.73
CA GLU A 854 21.66 -62.37 27.38
C GLU A 854 22.55 -61.61 26.40
N LEU A 855 22.92 -60.39 26.77
CA LEU A 855 23.82 -59.50 26.04
C LEU A 855 25.21 -59.55 26.65
N HIS A 856 26.24 -59.71 25.81
CA HIS A 856 27.64 -59.45 26.17
C HIS A 856 28.00 -58.00 25.82
N LEU A 857 28.31 -57.20 26.83
CA LEU A 857 28.51 -55.76 26.74
C LEU A 857 29.99 -55.39 26.58
N SER A 858 30.26 -54.24 25.95
CA SER A 858 31.61 -53.71 25.77
C SER A 858 32.29 -53.27 27.07
N GLN A 859 31.51 -52.92 28.10
CA GLN A 859 31.97 -52.44 29.40
C GLN A 859 31.48 -53.32 30.56
N GLU A 860 32.15 -53.20 31.70
CA GLU A 860 31.74 -53.86 32.95
C GLU A 860 30.75 -52.99 33.71
N LEU A 861 29.69 -53.63 34.23
CA LEU A 861 28.70 -53.00 35.08
C LEU A 861 29.00 -53.30 36.56
N PRO A 862 28.86 -52.33 37.47
CA PRO A 862 29.21 -52.49 38.87
C PRO A 862 28.26 -53.42 39.65
N TRP A 863 27.04 -53.68 39.15
CA TRP A 863 25.99 -54.54 39.72
C TRP A 863 25.90 -54.48 41.25
N GLU A 864 25.23 -53.45 41.76
CA GLU A 864 25.02 -53.24 43.19
C GLU A 864 23.91 -54.14 43.75
N SER A 865 24.06 -54.58 45.00
CA SER A 865 23.11 -55.50 45.63
C SER A 865 21.81 -54.77 46.00
N GLY A 866 20.67 -55.29 45.55
CA GLY A 866 19.35 -54.73 45.84
C GLY A 866 18.91 -53.63 44.87
N GLU A 867 19.78 -53.23 43.95
CA GLU A 867 19.49 -52.25 42.91
C GLU A 867 18.92 -52.92 41.65
N THR A 868 18.07 -52.19 40.95
CA THR A 868 17.50 -52.59 39.66
C THR A 868 18.06 -51.71 38.56
N TYR A 869 18.11 -52.24 37.34
CA TYR A 869 18.77 -51.58 36.22
C TYR A 869 17.92 -51.69 34.96
N THR A 870 17.97 -50.65 34.15
CA THR A 870 17.32 -50.57 32.84
C THR A 870 18.39 -50.32 31.77
N ILE A 871 18.34 -51.08 30.68
CA ILE A 871 19.15 -50.83 29.48
C ILE A 871 18.30 -50.10 28.43
N PHE A 872 18.91 -49.14 27.77
CA PHE A 872 18.40 -48.50 26.56
C PHE A 872 19.18 -49.03 25.37
N LEU A 873 18.49 -49.52 24.34
CA LEU A 873 19.10 -50.11 23.14
C LEU A 873 18.73 -49.29 21.90
N GLN A 874 19.72 -49.00 21.05
CA GLN A 874 19.47 -48.34 19.76
C GLN A 874 18.91 -49.36 18.75
N GLY A 875 17.65 -49.21 18.39
CA GLY A 875 17.04 -49.94 17.29
C GLY A 875 17.43 -49.39 15.91
N LYS A 876 17.41 -50.27 14.89
CA LYS A 876 17.57 -49.92 13.47
C LYS A 876 16.38 -49.13 12.90
N ASP A 877 15.25 -49.17 13.61
CA ASP A 877 13.96 -48.56 13.31
C ASP A 877 13.83 -47.12 13.83
N ARG A 878 14.93 -46.53 14.32
CA ARG A 878 14.97 -45.19 14.93
C ARG A 878 14.14 -45.08 16.22
N VAL A 879 14.10 -46.16 17.01
CA VAL A 879 13.54 -46.17 18.35
C VAL A 879 14.64 -46.57 19.33
N VAL A 880 14.75 -45.83 20.43
CA VAL A 880 15.56 -46.22 21.58
C VAL A 880 14.65 -46.88 22.60
N GLU A 881 14.71 -48.20 22.66
CA GLU A 881 13.86 -49.01 23.52
C GLU A 881 14.47 -49.13 24.92
N SER A 882 13.65 -49.03 25.96
CA SER A 882 14.04 -49.28 27.35
C SER A 882 13.60 -50.68 27.80
N ILE A 883 14.52 -51.43 28.40
CA ILE A 883 14.29 -52.81 28.84
C ILE A 883 14.90 -53.01 30.24
N PRO A 884 14.12 -53.47 31.24
CA PRO A 884 14.69 -53.89 32.52
C PRO A 884 15.69 -55.04 32.33
N ILE A 885 16.79 -55.03 33.10
CA ILE A 885 17.86 -56.04 33.00
C ILE A 885 18.22 -56.66 34.34
N LEU A 886 18.65 -57.92 34.29
CA LEU A 886 19.29 -58.60 35.40
C LEU A 886 20.78 -58.83 35.12
N ARG A 887 21.53 -59.06 36.20
CA ARG A 887 22.92 -59.50 36.12
C ARG A 887 23.01 -60.87 35.43
N GLY A 888 23.80 -60.94 34.36
CA GLY A 888 24.13 -62.19 33.67
C GLY A 888 25.31 -62.94 34.29
N GLN A 889 25.95 -63.79 33.50
CA GLN A 889 27.05 -64.67 33.95
C GLN A 889 28.27 -63.92 34.52
N SER A 890 28.52 -62.69 34.07
CA SER A 890 29.65 -61.87 34.53
C SER A 890 29.28 -60.39 34.62
N LYS A 891 30.22 -59.54 35.06
CA LYS A 891 30.01 -58.08 35.09
C LYS A 891 29.78 -57.46 33.70
N ARG A 892 30.10 -58.18 32.61
CA ARG A 892 29.85 -57.74 31.23
C ARG A 892 28.59 -58.35 30.62
N HIS A 893 27.79 -59.09 31.38
CA HIS A 893 26.59 -59.74 30.87
C HIS A 893 25.35 -59.17 31.54
N ALA A 894 24.34 -58.88 30.71
CA ALA A 894 23.03 -58.40 31.14
C ALA A 894 21.95 -59.25 30.47
N VAL A 895 20.98 -59.71 31.25
CA VAL A 895 19.84 -60.51 30.76
C VAL A 895 18.64 -59.59 30.63
N LEU A 896 18.08 -59.48 29.42
CA LEU A 896 16.89 -58.67 29.14
C LEU A 896 15.65 -59.31 29.76
N ALA A 897 14.75 -58.49 30.31
CA ALA A 897 13.47 -58.97 30.86
C ALA A 897 12.50 -59.50 29.78
N HIS A 898 12.68 -59.07 28.53
CA HIS A 898 11.87 -59.46 27.38
C HIS A 898 12.64 -59.20 26.08
N ALA A 899 12.17 -59.81 24.98
CA ALA A 899 12.78 -59.64 23.68
C ALA A 899 12.68 -58.17 23.20
N PRO A 900 13.78 -57.62 22.65
CA PRO A 900 13.78 -56.27 22.10
C PRO A 900 12.85 -56.20 20.87
N HIS A 901 12.39 -55.00 20.54
CA HIS A 901 11.51 -54.75 19.40
C HIS A 901 12.14 -55.22 18.09
N VAL A 902 13.39 -54.80 17.84
CA VAL A 902 14.19 -55.18 16.68
C VAL A 902 15.42 -55.99 17.10
N PRO A 903 15.95 -56.86 16.22
CA PRO A 903 17.16 -57.63 16.50
C PRO A 903 18.34 -56.77 16.96
N VAL A 904 19.02 -57.22 18.01
CA VAL A 904 20.29 -56.64 18.46
C VAL A 904 21.39 -57.03 17.49
N VAL A 905 22.19 -56.04 17.07
CA VAL A 905 23.33 -56.23 16.17
C VAL A 905 24.60 -56.27 17.00
N ALA A 906 25.23 -57.44 17.09
CA ALA A 906 26.51 -57.62 17.75
C ALA A 906 27.69 -57.24 16.86
N ASP A 907 28.80 -56.84 17.48
CA ASP A 907 30.09 -56.47 16.84
C ASP A 907 30.64 -57.53 15.86
N THR A 908 30.24 -58.80 16.01
CA THR A 908 30.63 -59.87 15.08
C THR A 908 29.89 -59.86 13.74
N ASP A 909 28.75 -59.17 13.67
CA ASP A 909 27.79 -59.38 12.59
C ASP A 909 27.81 -58.28 11.52
N ARG A 910 28.11 -57.00 11.86
CA ARG A 910 28.10 -55.84 10.93
C ARG A 910 28.95 -54.64 11.40
N TYR A 911 29.19 -53.68 10.50
CA TYR A 911 29.98 -52.44 10.72
C TYR A 911 29.46 -51.47 11.81
N LEU A 912 28.23 -51.64 12.34
CA LEU A 912 27.64 -50.73 13.34
C LEU A 912 26.87 -51.55 14.38
N SER A 913 27.47 -51.75 15.55
CA SER A 913 26.90 -52.50 16.66
C SER A 913 25.79 -51.73 17.35
N THR A 914 24.82 -52.43 17.95
CA THR A 914 23.79 -51.82 18.79
C THR A 914 24.43 -51.10 19.97
N GLY A 915 24.28 -49.78 20.00
CA GLY A 915 24.68 -48.95 21.13
C GLY A 915 23.75 -49.17 22.32
N PHE A 916 24.30 -49.03 23.53
CA PHE A 916 23.52 -49.09 24.76
C PHE A 916 23.88 -47.98 25.74
N ILE A 917 22.93 -47.68 26.63
CA ILE A 917 23.13 -46.96 27.89
C ILE A 917 22.39 -47.72 28.99
N VAL A 918 23.02 -47.98 30.11
CA VAL A 918 22.40 -48.59 31.30
C VAL A 918 22.25 -47.52 32.35
N VAL A 919 21.10 -47.50 33.01
CA VAL A 919 20.83 -46.69 34.20
C VAL A 919 20.45 -47.59 35.36
N ARG A 920 20.79 -47.14 36.56
CA ARG A 920 20.21 -47.72 37.79
C ARG A 920 18.83 -47.10 37.97
N ASP A 921 17.84 -47.90 38.29
CA ASP A 921 16.47 -47.40 38.44
C ASP A 921 16.41 -46.42 39.61
N GLY A 922 15.82 -45.24 39.38
CA GLY A 922 15.83 -44.12 40.33
C GLY A 922 17.08 -43.22 40.26
N ASP A 923 18.03 -43.50 39.37
CA ASP A 923 19.21 -42.65 39.10
C ASP A 923 19.16 -42.03 37.69
N ASP A 924 18.51 -40.87 37.60
CA ASP A 924 18.35 -40.12 36.34
C ASP A 924 19.61 -39.34 35.93
N THR A 925 20.74 -39.54 36.62
CA THR A 925 21.93 -38.69 36.40
C THR A 925 22.79 -39.15 35.23
N ASN A 926 22.75 -40.43 34.87
CA ASN A 926 23.66 -41.02 33.87
C ASN A 926 23.16 -40.89 32.42
N ALA A 927 21.86 -40.70 32.20
CA ALA A 927 21.29 -40.51 30.87
C ALA A 927 19.99 -39.70 30.94
N LYS A 928 19.81 -38.72 30.05
CA LYS A 928 18.60 -37.90 30.01
C LYS A 928 18.04 -37.82 28.59
N PRO A 929 16.70 -37.80 28.42
CA PRO A 929 16.11 -37.41 27.15
C PRO A 929 16.36 -35.92 26.91
N MET A 930 16.79 -35.58 25.69
CA MET A 930 17.14 -34.22 25.27
C MET A 930 16.48 -33.94 23.91
N LEU A 931 16.28 -32.67 23.57
CA LEU A 931 15.84 -32.20 22.25
C LEU A 931 17.03 -31.60 21.50
N LEU A 932 17.16 -31.92 20.21
CA LEU A 932 18.15 -31.28 19.35
C LEU A 932 17.80 -29.81 19.12
N GLU A 933 18.69 -28.91 19.54
CA GLU A 933 18.51 -27.45 19.39
C GLU A 933 19.26 -26.93 18.17
N GLU A 934 20.51 -27.36 18.00
CA GLU A 934 21.38 -26.94 16.92
C GLU A 934 22.20 -28.12 16.39
N ARG A 935 22.45 -28.08 15.09
CA ARG A 935 23.30 -29.01 14.38
C ARG A 935 24.19 -28.21 13.44
N GLU A 936 25.48 -28.15 13.74
CA GLU A 936 26.44 -27.42 12.91
C GLU A 936 26.77 -28.20 11.63
N ALA A 937 27.47 -27.55 10.70
CA ALA A 937 27.96 -28.22 9.50
C ALA A 937 28.96 -29.32 9.89
N PRO A 938 28.98 -30.47 9.18
CA PRO A 938 29.99 -31.50 9.41
C PRO A 938 31.41 -30.94 9.21
N GLY A 939 32.33 -31.31 10.10
CA GLY A 939 33.75 -31.03 9.95
C GLY A 939 34.40 -31.87 8.84
N ASP A 940 35.67 -31.60 8.55
CA ASP A 940 36.43 -32.30 7.50
C ASP A 940 36.53 -33.82 7.74
N ASP A 941 36.43 -34.25 9.00
CA ASP A 941 36.45 -35.66 9.42
C ASP A 941 35.05 -36.29 9.49
N GLY A 942 34.01 -35.55 9.08
CA GLY A 942 32.61 -35.96 9.11
C GLY A 942 31.95 -35.89 10.49
N THR A 943 32.66 -35.41 11.53
CA THR A 943 32.06 -35.22 12.85
C THR A 943 31.17 -33.99 12.89
N ILE A 944 30.14 -34.01 13.75
CA ILE A 944 29.06 -33.02 13.75
C ILE A 944 28.89 -32.45 15.16
N PRO A 945 29.17 -31.16 15.38
CA PRO A 945 28.83 -30.48 16.63
C PRO A 945 27.31 -30.37 16.80
N LEU A 946 26.82 -30.85 17.94
CA LEU A 946 25.41 -30.77 18.33
C LEU A 946 25.25 -29.93 19.60
N THR A 947 24.18 -29.14 19.65
CA THR A 947 23.64 -28.56 20.89
C THR A 947 22.28 -29.20 21.16
N VAL A 948 22.10 -29.73 22.36
CA VAL A 948 20.83 -30.32 22.82
C VAL A 948 20.36 -29.65 24.12
N ILE A 949 19.05 -29.55 24.32
CA ILE A 949 18.41 -29.05 25.55
C ILE A 949 17.62 -30.17 26.23
N ASN A 950 17.33 -30.10 27.53
CA ASN A 950 16.53 -31.16 28.16
C ASN A 950 15.16 -31.31 27.49
N TYR A 951 14.70 -32.55 27.36
CA TYR A 951 13.30 -32.81 27.08
C TYR A 951 12.50 -32.73 28.37
N ASP A 952 11.41 -31.96 28.37
CA ASP A 952 10.45 -31.89 29.47
C ASP A 952 9.03 -31.92 28.91
N PRO A 953 8.17 -32.89 29.29
CA PRO A 953 6.79 -32.95 28.82
C PRO A 953 6.01 -31.66 29.08
N ARG A 954 6.38 -30.88 30.10
CA ARG A 954 5.72 -29.62 30.45
C ARG A 954 5.94 -28.52 29.41
N TYR A 955 6.87 -28.67 28.47
CA TYR A 955 6.95 -27.80 27.28
C TYR A 955 5.64 -27.77 26.50
N TYR A 956 4.94 -28.89 26.50
CA TYR A 956 3.73 -29.14 25.71
C TYR A 956 2.45 -29.18 26.56
N GLN A 957 2.51 -28.82 27.84
CA GLN A 957 1.38 -28.99 28.77
C GLN A 957 0.10 -28.23 28.35
N ASN A 958 0.24 -27.17 27.56
CA ASN A 958 -0.86 -26.35 27.04
C ASN A 958 -1.35 -26.77 25.64
N ASP A 959 -0.71 -27.76 25.00
CA ASP A 959 -1.06 -28.17 23.64
C ASP A 959 -2.51 -28.69 23.52
N GLY A 960 -3.11 -29.12 24.63
CA GLY A 960 -4.47 -29.62 24.70
C GLY A 960 -5.53 -28.56 24.98
N ASP A 961 -5.17 -27.31 25.24
CA ASP A 961 -6.08 -26.28 25.81
C ASP A 961 -7.29 -25.95 24.91
N PHE A 962 -7.21 -26.23 23.60
CA PHE A 962 -8.27 -25.95 22.62
C PHE A 962 -8.91 -27.20 22.01
N ARG A 963 -8.60 -28.39 22.51
CA ARG A 963 -9.30 -29.61 22.08
C ARG A 963 -10.72 -29.55 22.63
N GLU A 964 -11.72 -29.75 21.76
CA GLU A 964 -13.08 -29.97 22.26
C GLU A 964 -13.07 -31.22 23.16
N SER A 965 -13.59 -31.08 24.38
CA SER A 965 -13.77 -32.22 25.28
C SER A 965 -14.74 -33.21 24.63
N ALA A 966 -14.21 -34.37 24.23
CA ALA A 966 -14.99 -35.47 23.66
C ALA A 966 -16.08 -35.99 24.62
#